data_AF-A0A098GI54-F1
#
_entry.id   AF-A0A098GI54-F1
#
_cell.length_a   1.000
_cell.length_b   1.000
_cell.length_c   1.000
_cell.angle_alpha   90.00
_cell.angle_beta   90.00
_cell.angle_gamma   90.00
#
_symmetry.space_group_name_H-M   'P 1'
#
loop_
_entity.id
_entity.type
_entity.pdbx_description
1 polymer ?
#
loop_
_entity_poly.entity_id
_entity_poly.type
_entity_poly.pdbx_seq_one_letter_code
_entity_poly.pdbx_strand_id
1 'polypeptide(L)'
;MYFKDWCFHVHGITLFSEARVIKSMFIPLLFQIDMGTKFVVDNRGYFCTLNGVYGVVFPKENYNLFIDNIRAEYQSIDSHEVNENHFRNYKNNYLYRLGLDDRREIKYNQPANISIIIDKKYVAEFFIHFGKYNPRPSFDCLTSTEVVEMPPIFLEDLKIQYYQSTLFSEKNLSTDLYALKAHEERLKHLLQQVYSNTYILDAANRLFLDYDNTRLPLTNEQACSAYALSLKVFAEINCYTLSPTDYCRFQIAATRLEAYDKLQTLRQSLKSDIVFLKYLREYCAKCLSQITTHAHGEFPSTDELAQEDKRFIIKLIQDNIDNLFWGNPHAFLQPDAFFTTLRFLPDDQNRSDTDEIVLEGGAKSNHFSIFRIIKVGILADGQLAGPDDTPHHFDYFKIENNLGSKSRGKNEETRTCFGTYITKLVPFFQNTQGEFVGLDIDPFAHPRFYQLIMEKTLRDLISIERLLLFYRAPYPGFGANNGTYSTVKSREAQDWVRLFQLRELLSGIPYDQAIRYFIRDPIDPSIRYEYFAHNQRGYLQEGGSCPIFSIKSFLDSIMGTDINSQHTNFGQQNDGSGLIYALRLALSRVRNRIIDIESLKIKGRNQEVYDLVRDFKRYLGVSGNIGGLSLGRIDRQVSYIKITDNVLKGKWYEFFAEYQQKHKPSLSSKPNFFAKPPLTGSVRILKRPHPASHRGEDLNTAKMRL
;
A
#
# COMPACT_ATOMS: atom_id res chain seq x y z
N MET A 1 -9.77 -20.31 12.70
CA MET A 1 -10.63 -19.14 12.46
C MET A 1 -9.73 -17.98 12.14
N TYR A 2 -10.01 -17.22 11.07
CA TYR A 2 -9.22 -16.05 10.70
C TYR A 2 -9.67 -14.81 11.48
N PHE A 3 -8.88 -13.74 11.46
CA PHE A 3 -9.14 -12.53 12.24
C PHE A 3 -10.52 -11.92 11.95
N LYS A 4 -10.87 -11.83 10.66
CA LYS A 4 -12.18 -11.30 10.22
C LYS A 4 -13.35 -12.13 10.73
N ASP A 5 -13.26 -13.46 10.59
CA ASP A 5 -14.30 -14.37 11.08
C ASP A 5 -14.47 -14.24 12.59
N TRP A 6 -13.36 -14.13 13.32
CA TRP A 6 -13.37 -13.93 14.77
C TRP A 6 -14.01 -12.59 15.16
N CYS A 7 -13.69 -11.50 14.46
CA CYS A 7 -14.29 -10.19 14.71
C CYS A 7 -15.81 -10.23 14.54
N PHE A 8 -16.31 -10.94 13.52
CA PHE A 8 -17.73 -11.16 13.32
C PHE A 8 -18.35 -12.00 14.43
N HIS A 9 -17.75 -13.16 14.76
CA HIS A 9 -18.32 -14.10 15.73
C HIS A 9 -18.33 -13.56 17.16
N VAL A 10 -17.30 -12.79 17.55
CA VAL A 10 -17.13 -12.31 18.93
C VAL A 10 -17.72 -10.92 19.13
N HIS A 11 -17.61 -10.05 18.14
CA HIS A 11 -17.97 -8.63 18.28
C HIS A 11 -19.02 -8.15 17.26
N GLY A 12 -19.49 -9.02 16.36
CA GLY A 12 -20.46 -8.65 15.34
C GLY A 12 -19.91 -7.75 14.23
N ILE A 13 -18.59 -7.53 14.16
CA ILE A 13 -17.98 -6.63 13.18
C ILE A 13 -17.97 -7.32 11.82
N THR A 14 -18.61 -6.71 10.83
CA THR A 14 -18.76 -7.28 9.48
C THR A 14 -17.78 -6.67 8.48
N LEU A 15 -17.41 -5.40 8.66
CA LEU A 15 -16.57 -4.65 7.73
C LEU A 15 -15.81 -3.55 8.46
N PHE A 16 -14.55 -3.34 8.08
CA PHE A 16 -13.75 -2.18 8.43
C PHE A 16 -13.67 -1.23 7.23
N SER A 17 -13.64 0.08 7.48
CA SER A 17 -13.43 1.09 6.43
C SER A 17 -12.63 2.26 7.01
N GLU A 18 -11.72 2.80 6.23
CA GLU A 18 -11.00 4.03 6.60
C GLU A 18 -11.98 5.21 6.56
N ALA A 19 -12.09 5.93 7.68
CA ALA A 19 -12.79 7.21 7.67
C ALA A 19 -11.95 8.27 6.94
N ARG A 20 -12.53 9.43 6.65
CA ARG A 20 -11.79 10.52 6.02
C ARG A 20 -10.67 11.04 6.93
N VAL A 21 -9.45 11.18 6.40
CA VAL A 21 -8.35 11.87 7.10
C VAL A 21 -8.71 13.35 7.28
N ILE A 22 -8.81 13.78 8.53
CA ILE A 22 -9.10 15.18 8.88
C ILE A 22 -7.80 15.98 8.81
N LYS A 23 -7.75 16.94 7.89
CA LYS A 23 -6.64 17.88 7.79
C LYS A 23 -6.72 18.87 8.93
N SER A 24 -5.62 19.05 9.64
CA SER A 24 -5.58 19.97 10.78
C SER A 24 -4.35 20.88 10.72
N MET A 25 -4.42 21.96 11.49
CA MET A 25 -3.32 22.91 11.71
C MET A 25 -2.92 22.84 13.17
N PHE A 26 -1.64 22.60 13.42
CA PHE A 26 -1.05 22.70 14.75
C PHE A 26 -0.38 24.05 14.92
N ILE A 27 -0.72 24.75 16.00
CA ILE A 27 -0.14 26.03 16.36
C ILE A 27 0.49 25.89 17.75
N PRO A 28 1.81 26.09 17.87
CA PRO A 28 2.48 26.02 19.18
C PRO A 28 1.94 27.04 20.17
N LEU A 29 1.93 26.66 21.44
CA LEU A 29 1.66 27.58 22.53
C LEU A 29 2.93 28.34 22.90
N LEU A 30 2.77 29.63 23.20
CA LEU A 30 3.75 30.46 23.86
C LEU A 30 3.67 30.17 25.36
N PHE A 31 4.77 29.68 25.96
CA PHE A 31 4.78 29.34 27.38
C PHE A 31 4.30 30.51 28.27
N GLN A 32 3.57 30.18 29.34
CA GLN A 32 2.99 31.04 30.40
C GLN A 32 1.63 31.73 30.12
N ILE A 33 1.02 31.61 28.94
CA ILE A 33 -0.33 32.13 28.72
C ILE A 33 -1.34 30.97 28.76
N ASP A 34 -2.24 30.99 29.75
CA ASP A 34 -3.31 30.01 29.89
C ASP A 34 -4.38 30.31 28.83
N MET A 35 -4.27 29.63 27.69
CA MET A 35 -5.31 29.72 26.67
C MET A 35 -6.59 29.11 27.23
N GLY A 36 -7.66 29.91 27.28
CA GLY A 36 -8.95 29.45 27.77
C GLY A 36 -9.41 28.18 27.05
N THR A 37 -9.59 27.08 27.78
CA THR A 37 -10.02 25.78 27.24
C THR A 37 -11.33 25.88 26.47
N LYS A 38 -12.21 26.80 26.87
CA LYS A 38 -13.45 27.13 26.14
C LYS A 38 -13.19 27.57 24.70
N PHE A 39 -12.21 28.45 24.46
CA PHE A 39 -11.87 28.90 23.10
C PHE A 39 -11.44 27.73 22.21
N VAL A 40 -10.64 26.80 22.76
CA VAL A 40 -10.19 25.62 22.04
C VAL A 40 -11.37 24.71 21.67
N VAL A 41 -12.27 24.45 22.61
CA VAL A 41 -13.47 23.62 22.39
C VAL A 41 -14.44 24.28 21.41
N ASP A 42 -14.67 25.58 21.52
CA ASP A 42 -15.58 26.34 20.64
C ASP A 42 -15.10 26.29 19.17
N ASN A 43 -13.79 26.16 18.95
CA ASN A 43 -13.19 25.99 17.63
C ASN A 43 -12.90 24.52 17.25
N ARG A 44 -13.48 23.55 17.99
CA ARG A 44 -13.29 22.10 17.82
C ARG A 44 -11.81 21.67 17.84
N GLY A 45 -10.98 22.45 18.50
CA GLY A 45 -9.57 22.13 18.68
C GLY A 45 -9.33 21.23 19.90
N TYR A 46 -8.08 20.82 20.04
CA TYR A 46 -7.61 20.10 21.22
C TYR A 46 -6.12 20.35 21.43
N PHE A 47 -5.66 20.20 22.66
CA PHE A 47 -4.25 20.32 22.99
C PHE A 47 -3.50 19.03 22.62
N CYS A 48 -2.31 19.18 22.04
CA CYS A 48 -1.42 18.06 21.82
C CYS A 48 0.05 18.47 21.95
N THR A 49 0.92 17.47 22.11
CA THR A 49 2.36 17.65 22.01
C THR A 49 2.84 17.08 20.68
N LEU A 50 3.50 17.90 19.86
CA LEU A 50 4.07 17.51 18.58
C LEU A 50 5.57 17.80 18.59
N ASN A 51 6.39 16.76 18.43
CA ASN A 51 7.86 16.85 18.47
C ASN A 51 8.40 17.57 19.72
N GLY A 52 7.81 17.28 20.89
CA GLY A 52 8.19 17.90 22.16
C GLY A 52 7.70 19.34 22.36
N VAL A 53 6.92 19.88 21.42
CA VAL A 53 6.31 21.23 21.52
C VAL A 53 4.83 21.08 21.86
N TYR A 54 4.38 21.72 22.93
CA TYR A 54 2.97 21.77 23.31
C TYR A 54 2.23 22.84 22.49
N GLY A 55 1.03 22.53 22.02
CA GLY A 55 0.26 23.42 21.18
C GLY A 55 -1.19 22.99 21.04
N VAL A 56 -1.91 23.68 20.15
CA VAL A 56 -3.31 23.41 19.86
C VAL A 56 -3.45 22.96 18.41
N VAL A 57 -4.24 21.93 18.19
CA VAL A 57 -4.64 21.45 16.87
C VAL A 57 -6.05 21.91 16.58
N PHE A 58 -6.27 22.49 15.41
CA PHE A 58 -7.60 22.81 14.88
C PHE A 58 -7.83 22.08 13.56
N PRO A 59 -9.01 21.49 13.33
CA PRO A 59 -9.41 21.07 11.98
C PRO A 59 -9.24 22.25 11.01
N LYS A 60 -8.74 21.99 9.81
CA LYS A 60 -8.37 23.04 8.85
C LYS A 60 -9.54 23.97 8.52
N GLU A 61 -10.74 23.44 8.44
CA GLU A 61 -11.96 24.21 8.19
C GLU A 61 -12.24 25.19 9.33
N ASN A 62 -12.15 24.72 10.58
CA ASN A 62 -12.29 25.57 11.76
C ASN A 62 -11.15 26.59 11.88
N TYR A 63 -9.92 26.20 11.55
CA TYR A 63 -8.79 27.12 11.48
C TYR A 63 -9.02 28.21 10.44
N ASN A 64 -9.45 27.86 9.23
CA ASN A 64 -9.74 28.84 8.18
C ASN A 64 -10.85 29.81 8.61
N LEU A 65 -11.97 29.29 9.15
CA LEU A 65 -13.04 30.13 9.69
C LEU A 65 -12.55 31.06 10.79
N PHE A 66 -11.66 30.58 11.65
CA PHE A 66 -11.04 31.40 12.68
C PHE A 66 -10.17 32.52 12.08
N ILE A 67 -9.34 32.23 11.07
CA ILE A 67 -8.54 33.26 10.37
C ILE A 67 -9.43 34.24 9.60
N ASP A 68 -10.53 33.77 9.00
CA ASP A 68 -11.50 34.62 8.29
C ASP A 68 -12.21 35.57 9.25
N ASN A 69 -12.53 35.12 10.47
CA ASN A 69 -13.08 35.99 11.52
C ASN A 69 -12.07 37.06 11.96
N ILE A 70 -10.79 36.70 12.15
CA ILE A 70 -9.72 37.69 12.43
C ILE A 70 -9.60 38.69 11.28
N ARG A 71 -9.74 38.23 10.02
CA ARG A 71 -9.70 39.08 8.83
C ARG A 71 -10.89 40.04 8.76
N ALA A 72 -12.09 39.57 9.07
CA ALA A 72 -13.29 40.40 9.13
C ALA A 72 -13.17 41.46 10.25
N GLU A 73 -12.61 41.09 11.41
CA GLU A 73 -12.33 42.03 12.49
C GLU A 73 -11.33 43.11 12.04
N TYR A 74 -10.24 42.73 11.39
CA TYR A 74 -9.27 43.67 10.81
C TYR A 74 -9.92 44.64 9.81
N GLN A 75 -10.73 44.14 8.87
CA GLN A 75 -11.47 44.95 7.89
C GLN A 75 -12.45 45.94 8.54
N SER A 76 -13.04 45.57 9.68
CA SER A 76 -13.94 46.47 10.42
C SER A 76 -13.21 47.63 11.09
N ILE A 77 -11.90 47.49 11.33
CA ILE A 77 -11.06 48.47 12.01
C ILE A 77 -10.28 49.34 11.02
N ASP A 78 -9.81 48.77 9.90
CA ASP A 78 -8.82 49.39 9.02
C ASP A 78 -9.15 49.15 7.53
N SER A 79 -9.97 50.05 6.96
CA SER A 79 -10.30 50.18 5.53
C SER A 79 -11.08 49.02 4.86
N HIS A 80 -11.68 49.31 3.70
CA HIS A 80 -12.38 48.32 2.88
C HIS A 80 -11.45 47.39 2.06
N GLU A 81 -10.16 47.74 1.91
CA GLU A 81 -9.17 46.95 1.16
C GLU A 81 -8.09 46.39 2.09
N VAL A 82 -7.97 45.05 2.14
CA VAL A 82 -7.01 44.38 3.05
C VAL A 82 -5.60 44.48 2.50
N ASN A 83 -4.74 45.24 3.19
CA ASN A 83 -3.30 45.13 3.00
C ASN A 83 -2.79 43.84 3.66
N GLU A 84 -2.38 42.84 2.85
CA GLU A 84 -1.97 41.51 3.35
C GLU A 84 -0.77 41.53 4.32
N ASN A 85 0.14 42.49 4.18
CA ASN A 85 1.27 42.62 5.10
C ASN A 85 0.81 43.18 6.46
N HIS A 86 -0.11 44.14 6.47
CA HIS A 86 -0.71 44.66 7.69
C HIS A 86 -1.59 43.62 8.36
N PHE A 87 -2.41 42.91 7.58
CA PHE A 87 -3.21 41.81 8.09
C PHE A 87 -2.34 40.71 8.71
N ARG A 88 -1.21 40.34 8.10
CA ARG A 88 -0.29 39.36 8.70
C ARG A 88 0.24 39.81 10.06
N ASN A 89 0.59 41.08 10.21
CA ASN A 89 1.03 41.62 11.50
C ASN A 89 -0.11 41.65 12.52
N TYR A 90 -1.31 42.02 12.09
CA TYR A 90 -2.50 41.98 12.93
C TYR A 90 -2.81 40.55 13.40
N LYS A 91 -2.85 39.58 12.48
CA LYS A 91 -3.01 38.14 12.77
C LYS A 91 -1.98 37.64 13.78
N ASN A 92 -0.70 37.96 13.56
CA ASN A 92 0.38 37.60 14.48
C ASN A 92 0.15 38.14 15.88
N ASN A 93 -0.22 39.43 16.00
CA ASN A 93 -0.51 40.05 17.29
C ASN A 93 -1.76 39.46 17.95
N TYR A 94 -2.79 39.15 17.18
CA TYR A 94 -4.03 38.54 17.65
C TYR A 94 -3.75 37.15 18.24
N LEU A 95 -3.06 36.29 17.49
CA LEU A 95 -2.69 34.95 17.92
C LEU A 95 -1.72 34.98 19.10
N TYR A 96 -0.75 35.90 19.10
CA TYR A 96 0.15 36.11 20.23
C TYR A 96 -0.60 36.44 21.53
N ARG A 97 -1.66 37.29 21.46
CA ARG A 97 -2.51 37.60 22.62
C ARG A 97 -3.28 36.39 23.14
N LEU A 98 -3.60 35.43 22.26
CA LEU A 98 -4.20 34.15 22.64
C LEU A 98 -3.18 33.11 23.14
N GLY A 99 -1.90 33.47 23.21
CA GLY A 99 -0.82 32.56 23.59
C GLY A 99 -0.39 31.61 22.47
N LEU A 100 -0.62 31.96 21.20
CA LEU A 100 -0.27 31.14 20.04
C LEU A 100 0.89 31.73 19.23
N ASP A 101 1.81 30.86 18.79
CA ASP A 101 2.89 31.21 17.87
C ASP A 101 2.55 30.84 16.42
N ASP A 102 1.88 31.75 15.72
CA ASP A 102 1.55 31.61 14.29
C ASP A 102 2.78 31.39 13.40
N ARG A 103 3.94 31.94 13.78
CA ARG A 103 5.17 31.84 12.97
C ARG A 103 5.67 30.40 12.87
N ARG A 104 5.19 29.53 13.74
CA ARG A 104 5.56 28.11 13.83
C ARG A 104 4.36 27.20 13.55
N GLU A 105 3.30 27.71 12.93
CA GLU A 105 2.17 26.89 12.50
C GLU A 105 2.64 25.79 11.52
N ILE A 106 2.09 24.58 11.68
CA ILE A 106 2.42 23.45 10.82
C ILE A 106 1.18 22.64 10.48
N LYS A 107 1.11 22.17 9.23
CA LYS A 107 0.11 21.16 8.83
C LYS A 107 0.30 19.91 9.68
N TYR A 108 -0.79 19.40 10.21
CA TYR A 108 -0.82 18.22 11.06
C TYR A 108 -2.02 17.36 10.66
N ASN A 109 -1.74 16.19 10.10
CA ASN A 109 -2.72 15.15 9.82
C ASN A 109 -2.52 14.01 10.83
N GLN A 110 -3.62 13.50 11.35
CA GLN A 110 -3.65 12.31 12.20
C GLN A 110 -4.07 11.09 11.38
N PRO A 111 -3.71 9.87 11.82
CA PRO A 111 -4.28 8.65 11.26
C PRO A 111 -5.80 8.72 11.29
N ALA A 112 -6.44 8.21 10.24
CA ALA A 112 -7.89 8.23 10.14
C ALA A 112 -8.54 7.31 11.18
N ASN A 113 -9.72 7.72 11.67
CA ASN A 113 -10.60 6.81 12.39
C ASN A 113 -10.96 5.60 11.51
N ILE A 114 -11.34 4.51 12.17
CA ILE A 114 -11.84 3.31 11.51
C ILE A 114 -13.37 3.30 11.68
N SER A 115 -14.07 3.33 10.56
CA SER A 115 -15.53 3.13 10.50
C SER A 115 -15.80 1.63 10.42
N ILE A 116 -16.56 1.11 11.39
CA ILE A 116 -16.94 -0.31 11.45
C ILE A 116 -18.44 -0.49 11.28
N ILE A 117 -18.83 -1.51 10.52
CA ILE A 117 -20.22 -1.96 10.41
C ILE A 117 -20.42 -3.13 11.37
N ILE A 118 -21.42 -3.03 12.24
CA ILE A 118 -21.71 -4.03 13.27
C ILE A 118 -23.11 -4.62 13.03
N ASP A 119 -23.24 -5.95 13.13
CA ASP A 119 -24.55 -6.60 13.16
C ASP A 119 -25.37 -6.06 14.33
N LYS A 120 -26.61 -5.61 14.03
CA LYS A 120 -27.52 -4.90 14.95
C LYS A 120 -27.64 -5.59 16.31
N LYS A 121 -27.58 -6.93 16.36
CA LYS A 121 -27.73 -7.68 17.62
C LYS A 121 -26.57 -7.48 18.60
N TYR A 122 -25.38 -7.09 18.12
CA TYR A 122 -24.18 -6.90 18.96
C TYR A 122 -23.91 -5.44 19.33
N VAL A 123 -24.64 -4.47 18.75
CA VAL A 123 -24.32 -3.03 18.89
C VAL A 123 -24.28 -2.60 20.35
N ALA A 124 -25.30 -2.93 21.15
CA ALA A 124 -25.34 -2.52 22.56
C ALA A 124 -24.16 -3.08 23.36
N GLU A 125 -23.86 -4.37 23.21
CA GLU A 125 -22.73 -5.03 23.87
C GLU A 125 -21.39 -4.45 23.42
N PHE A 126 -21.26 -4.12 22.13
CA PHE A 126 -20.07 -3.51 21.57
C PHE A 126 -19.76 -2.16 22.24
N PHE A 127 -20.75 -1.28 22.36
CA PHE A 127 -20.59 0.04 22.99
C PHE A 127 -20.18 -0.07 24.46
N ILE A 128 -20.70 -1.07 25.18
CA ILE A 128 -20.33 -1.34 26.57
C ILE A 128 -18.89 -1.85 26.65
N HIS A 129 -18.56 -2.88 25.85
CA HIS A 129 -17.26 -3.54 25.89
C HIS A 129 -16.11 -2.61 25.48
N PHE A 130 -16.34 -1.79 24.45
CA PHE A 130 -15.35 -0.87 23.90
C PHE A 130 -15.53 0.58 24.36
N GLY A 131 -16.32 0.84 25.40
CA GLY A 131 -16.63 2.18 25.90
C GLY A 131 -15.40 3.05 26.21
N LYS A 132 -14.27 2.43 26.59
CA LYS A 132 -12.99 3.13 26.83
C LYS A 132 -12.44 3.89 25.60
N TYR A 133 -12.83 3.49 24.39
CA TYR A 133 -12.43 4.15 23.14
C TYR A 133 -13.39 5.27 22.72
N ASN A 134 -14.46 5.50 23.48
CA ASN A 134 -15.54 6.44 23.15
C ASN A 134 -16.10 6.20 21.72
N PRO A 135 -16.65 5.01 21.43
CA PRO A 135 -17.24 4.69 20.13
C PRO A 135 -18.32 5.70 19.76
N ARG A 136 -18.35 6.15 18.50
CA ARG A 136 -19.31 7.17 18.04
C ARG A 136 -20.18 6.62 16.91
N PRO A 137 -21.52 6.59 17.07
CA PRO A 137 -22.39 6.37 15.92
C PRO A 137 -22.15 7.44 14.87
N SER A 138 -22.03 7.04 13.61
CA SER A 138 -21.77 7.92 12.47
C SER A 138 -22.45 7.35 11.22
N PHE A 139 -22.31 8.05 10.10
CA PHE A 139 -22.85 7.65 8.81
C PHE A 139 -21.73 7.72 7.76
N ASP A 140 -21.45 6.59 7.12
CA ASP A 140 -20.46 6.55 6.05
C ASP A 140 -21.08 6.99 4.72
N CYS A 141 -20.69 8.18 4.25
CA CYS A 141 -21.14 8.74 2.98
C CYS A 141 -20.68 7.95 1.74
N LEU A 142 -19.68 7.08 1.86
CA LEU A 142 -19.21 6.27 0.73
C LEU A 142 -20.17 5.11 0.45
N THR A 143 -20.62 4.43 1.51
CA THR A 143 -21.50 3.25 1.44
C THR A 143 -22.95 3.55 1.77
N SER A 144 -23.27 4.78 2.20
CA SER A 144 -24.60 5.19 2.69
C SER A 144 -25.13 4.30 3.83
N THR A 145 -24.25 3.89 4.74
CA THR A 145 -24.55 2.94 5.81
C THR A 145 -24.23 3.54 7.19
N GLU A 146 -25.01 3.17 8.20
CA GLU A 146 -24.71 3.49 9.60
C GLU A 146 -23.45 2.74 10.05
N VAL A 147 -22.52 3.47 10.67
CA VAL A 147 -21.24 2.92 11.13
C VAL A 147 -20.96 3.37 12.56
N VAL A 148 -20.02 2.69 13.21
CA VAL A 148 -19.42 3.17 14.45
C VAL A 148 -18.00 3.63 14.14
N GLU A 149 -17.66 4.87 14.47
CA GLU A 149 -16.30 5.36 14.37
C GLU A 149 -15.50 5.00 15.61
N MET A 150 -14.33 4.40 15.36
CA MET A 150 -13.35 4.00 16.36
C MET A 150 -12.01 4.70 16.10
N PRO A 151 -11.23 5.02 17.15
CA PRO A 151 -9.91 5.59 16.97
C PRO A 151 -8.95 4.58 16.31
N PRO A 152 -7.90 5.03 15.61
CA PRO A 152 -6.97 4.15 14.88
C PRO A 152 -6.34 3.03 15.73
N ILE A 153 -6.07 3.30 17.01
CA ILE A 153 -5.46 2.36 17.97
C ILE A 153 -6.34 1.14 18.26
N PHE A 154 -7.65 1.25 18.05
CA PHE A 154 -8.61 0.17 18.30
C PHE A 154 -8.26 -1.10 17.52
N LEU A 155 -7.83 -0.97 16.26
CA LEU A 155 -7.56 -2.13 15.41
C LEU A 155 -6.34 -2.94 15.90
N GLU A 156 -5.31 -2.27 16.43
CA GLU A 156 -4.15 -2.94 17.02
C GLU A 156 -4.53 -3.70 18.29
N ASP A 157 -5.30 -3.06 19.19
CA ASP A 157 -5.78 -3.69 20.41
C ASP A 157 -6.71 -4.87 20.12
N LEU A 158 -7.55 -4.77 19.08
CA LEU A 158 -8.42 -5.85 18.63
C LEU A 158 -7.61 -7.05 18.12
N LYS A 159 -6.51 -6.79 17.39
CA LYS A 159 -5.57 -7.85 16.97
C LYS A 159 -4.88 -8.51 18.17
N ILE A 160 -4.46 -7.74 19.18
CA ILE A 160 -3.88 -8.30 20.40
C ILE A 160 -4.88 -9.22 21.10
N GLN A 161 -6.14 -8.79 21.25
CA GLN A 161 -7.20 -9.63 21.82
C GLN A 161 -7.43 -10.92 21.02
N TYR A 162 -7.41 -10.82 19.69
CA TYR A 162 -7.50 -12.01 18.83
C TYR A 162 -6.39 -13.02 19.13
N TYR A 163 -5.13 -12.58 19.21
CA TYR A 163 -3.99 -13.46 19.53
C TYR A 163 -4.08 -14.09 20.93
N GLN A 164 -4.77 -13.44 21.87
CA GLN A 164 -4.96 -13.92 23.24
C GLN A 164 -6.25 -14.76 23.40
N SER A 165 -7.13 -14.77 22.40
CA SER A 165 -8.43 -15.42 22.50
C SER A 165 -8.32 -16.95 22.54
N THR A 166 -9.20 -17.61 23.27
CA THR A 166 -9.25 -19.08 23.31
C THR A 166 -9.70 -19.70 21.99
N LEU A 167 -10.47 -18.95 21.18
CA LEU A 167 -10.93 -19.33 19.84
C LEU A 167 -9.80 -19.29 18.80
N PHE A 168 -8.72 -18.54 19.08
CA PHE A 168 -7.49 -18.55 18.32
C PHE A 168 -6.38 -19.19 19.15
N SER A 169 -6.14 -20.49 18.94
CA SER A 169 -4.94 -21.10 19.52
C SER A 169 -3.74 -20.82 18.61
N GLU A 170 -2.68 -20.22 19.13
CA GLU A 170 -1.36 -20.21 18.44
C GLU A 170 -0.88 -21.66 18.13
N LYS A 171 -1.42 -22.68 18.79
CA LYS A 171 -1.18 -24.09 18.43
C LYS A 171 -1.71 -24.47 17.05
N ASN A 172 -2.65 -23.69 16.50
CA ASN A 172 -3.19 -23.84 15.15
C ASN A 172 -2.37 -23.07 14.10
N LEU A 173 -1.32 -22.33 14.49
CA LEU A 173 -0.27 -21.90 13.56
C LEU A 173 0.35 -23.15 12.94
N SER A 174 0.73 -23.06 11.66
CA SER A 174 1.29 -24.18 10.87
C SER A 174 2.21 -25.05 11.73
N THR A 175 1.89 -26.33 11.82
CA THR A 175 2.74 -27.34 12.47
C THR A 175 3.79 -27.89 11.52
N ASP A 176 3.76 -27.49 10.24
CA ASP A 176 4.73 -27.91 9.25
C ASP A 176 6.03 -27.11 9.41
N LEU A 177 7.08 -27.82 9.81
CA LEU A 177 8.42 -27.27 9.98
C LEU A 177 8.98 -26.73 8.66
N TYR A 178 8.64 -27.32 7.51
CA TYR A 178 9.12 -26.85 6.22
C TYR A 178 8.49 -25.50 5.87
N ALA A 179 7.17 -25.39 5.94
CA ALA A 179 6.46 -24.12 5.76
C ALA A 179 6.94 -23.03 6.72
N LEU A 180 7.19 -23.35 7.99
CA LEU A 180 7.72 -22.40 8.97
C LEU A 180 9.12 -21.91 8.63
N LYS A 181 10.03 -22.80 8.22
CA LYS A 181 11.38 -22.42 7.78
C LYS A 181 11.34 -21.56 6.52
N ALA A 182 10.46 -21.90 5.56
CA ALA A 182 10.25 -21.07 4.37
C ALA A 182 9.72 -19.67 4.73
N HIS A 183 8.79 -19.58 5.69
CA HIS A 183 8.28 -18.30 6.19
C HIS A 183 9.37 -17.50 6.93
N GLU A 184 10.22 -18.16 7.73
CA GLU A 184 11.37 -17.51 8.37
C GLU A 184 12.30 -16.84 7.33
N GLU A 185 12.62 -17.54 6.23
CA GLU A 185 13.47 -17.00 5.17
C GLU A 185 12.80 -15.83 4.42
N ARG A 186 11.50 -15.90 4.14
CA ARG A 186 10.77 -14.76 3.55
C ARG A 186 10.78 -13.54 4.45
N LEU A 187 10.57 -13.70 5.75
CA LEU A 187 10.64 -12.60 6.73
C LEU A 187 12.05 -11.99 6.81
N LYS A 188 13.12 -12.81 6.77
CA LYS A 188 14.50 -12.32 6.74
C LYS A 188 14.78 -11.50 5.47
N HIS A 189 14.32 -11.98 4.32
CA HIS A 189 14.47 -11.29 3.06
C HIS A 189 13.74 -9.93 3.07
N LEU A 190 12.47 -9.92 3.50
CA LEU A 190 11.70 -8.67 3.64
C LEU A 190 12.36 -7.70 4.60
N LEU A 191 12.90 -8.19 5.73
CA LEU A 191 13.60 -7.35 6.69
C LEU A 191 14.82 -6.66 6.04
N GLN A 192 15.59 -7.36 5.22
CA GLN A 192 16.69 -6.76 4.46
C GLN A 192 16.19 -5.72 3.46
N GLN A 193 15.10 -6.02 2.72
CA GLN A 193 14.51 -5.07 1.78
C GLN A 193 14.02 -3.79 2.46
N VAL A 194 13.39 -3.91 3.63
CA VAL A 194 12.95 -2.75 4.42
C VAL A 194 14.14 -1.92 4.90
N TYR A 195 15.20 -2.55 5.41
CA TYR A 195 16.42 -1.83 5.80
C TYR A 195 16.98 -0.98 4.65
N SER A 196 17.09 -1.58 3.45
CA SER A 196 17.59 -0.89 2.26
C SER A 196 16.68 0.23 1.75
N ASN A 197 15.40 0.24 2.14
CA ASN A 197 14.38 1.16 1.62
C ASN A 197 13.74 2.05 2.70
N THR A 198 14.36 2.17 3.89
CA THR A 198 13.81 2.94 5.02
C THR A 198 13.38 4.35 4.62
N TYR A 199 14.21 5.07 3.85
CA TYR A 199 13.90 6.44 3.41
C TYR A 199 12.59 6.55 2.61
N ILE A 200 12.36 5.66 1.64
CA ILE A 200 11.14 5.72 0.82
C ILE A 200 9.90 5.29 1.62
N LEU A 201 10.07 4.44 2.62
CA LEU A 201 8.99 3.99 3.51
C LEU A 201 8.59 5.09 4.50
N ASP A 202 9.55 5.85 5.04
CA ASP A 202 9.28 7.02 5.89
C ASP A 202 8.50 8.10 5.11
N ALA A 203 8.88 8.33 3.85
CA ALA A 203 8.16 9.23 2.98
C ALA A 203 6.76 8.69 2.60
N ALA A 204 6.62 7.37 2.39
CA ALA A 204 5.34 6.75 2.09
C ALA A 204 4.37 6.81 3.29
N ASN A 205 4.85 6.68 4.53
CA ASN A 205 4.03 6.89 5.73
C ASN A 205 3.38 8.29 5.74
N ARG A 206 4.12 9.34 5.34
CA ARG A 206 3.53 10.68 5.19
C ARG A 206 2.45 10.72 4.12
N LEU A 207 2.64 9.99 3.02
CA LEU A 207 1.62 9.87 1.98
C LEU A 207 0.39 9.13 2.50
N PHE A 208 0.52 8.04 3.26
CA PHE A 208 -0.61 7.34 3.91
C PHE A 208 -1.46 8.25 4.80
N LEU A 209 -0.82 9.24 5.44
CA LEU A 209 -1.43 10.29 6.26
C LEU A 209 -1.94 11.51 5.43
N ASP A 210 -2.07 11.35 4.11
CA ASP A 210 -2.55 12.37 3.16
C ASP A 210 -1.79 13.71 3.21
N TYR A 211 -0.50 13.69 3.59
CA TYR A 211 0.35 14.89 3.47
C TYR A 211 0.70 15.17 2.00
N ASP A 212 0.99 16.44 1.71
CA ASP A 212 1.55 16.84 0.42
C ASP A 212 2.96 16.27 0.24
N ASN A 213 3.31 15.95 -1.01
CA ASN A 213 4.60 15.34 -1.38
C ASN A 213 5.72 16.38 -1.54
N THR A 214 5.95 17.21 -0.52
CA THR A 214 6.88 18.36 -0.61
C THR A 214 8.11 18.25 0.30
N ARG A 215 7.98 17.69 1.51
CA ARG A 215 9.09 17.62 2.49
C ARG A 215 10.04 16.44 2.24
N LEU A 216 9.48 15.29 1.86
CA LEU A 216 10.21 14.07 1.46
C LEU A 216 9.58 13.60 0.14
N PRO A 217 9.88 14.27 -0.98
CA PRO A 217 9.18 13.99 -2.23
C PRO A 217 9.51 12.58 -2.72
N LEU A 218 8.49 11.74 -2.86
CA LEU A 218 8.58 10.48 -3.58
C LEU A 218 8.26 10.68 -5.05
N THR A 219 9.05 10.08 -5.93
CA THR A 219 8.62 9.87 -7.31
C THR A 219 7.47 8.86 -7.36
N ASN A 220 6.67 8.87 -8.43
CA ASN A 220 5.59 7.90 -8.61
C ASN A 220 6.11 6.44 -8.56
N GLU A 221 7.32 6.22 -9.09
CA GLU A 221 8.02 4.93 -9.06
C GLU A 221 8.34 4.50 -7.62
N GLN A 222 8.92 5.40 -6.83
CA GLN A 222 9.25 5.12 -5.43
C GLN A 222 7.98 4.92 -4.58
N ALA A 223 6.91 5.66 -4.87
CA ALA A 223 5.61 5.46 -4.23
C ALA A 223 5.08 4.04 -4.52
N CYS A 224 5.08 3.59 -5.77
CA CYS A 224 4.67 2.22 -6.10
C CYS A 224 5.51 1.16 -5.39
N SER A 225 6.84 1.35 -5.36
CA SER A 225 7.77 0.44 -4.70
C SER A 225 7.55 0.38 -3.19
N ALA A 226 7.35 1.54 -2.53
CA ALA A 226 7.10 1.62 -1.11
C ALA A 226 5.75 0.99 -0.72
N TYR A 227 4.69 1.21 -1.51
CA TYR A 227 3.38 0.60 -1.30
C TYR A 227 3.43 -0.92 -1.51
N ALA A 228 4.07 -1.39 -2.59
CA ALA A 228 4.27 -2.81 -2.84
C ALA A 228 5.02 -3.51 -1.70
N LEU A 229 6.10 -2.88 -1.20
CA LEU A 229 6.86 -3.41 -0.06
C LEU A 229 6.02 -3.41 1.22
N SER A 230 5.28 -2.33 1.50
CA SER A 230 4.38 -2.25 2.65
C SER A 230 3.29 -3.33 2.63
N LEU A 231 2.68 -3.60 1.47
CA LEU A 231 1.71 -4.69 1.27
C LEU A 231 2.33 -6.06 1.56
N LYS A 232 3.54 -6.33 1.02
CA LYS A 232 4.27 -7.59 1.27
C LYS A 232 4.58 -7.78 2.75
N VAL A 233 5.02 -6.72 3.44
CA VAL A 233 5.28 -6.76 4.89
C VAL A 233 3.99 -7.04 5.65
N PHE A 234 2.91 -6.30 5.37
CA PHE A 234 1.63 -6.50 6.04
C PHE A 234 1.09 -7.93 5.85
N ALA A 235 1.18 -8.47 4.64
CA ALA A 235 0.73 -9.83 4.34
C ALA A 235 1.51 -10.88 5.14
N GLU A 236 2.83 -10.76 5.23
CA GLU A 236 3.68 -11.78 5.86
C GLU A 236 3.63 -11.72 7.39
N ILE A 237 3.59 -10.52 7.99
CA ILE A 237 3.41 -10.43 9.46
C ILE A 237 2.04 -10.93 9.92
N ASN A 238 1.03 -10.93 9.03
CA ASN A 238 -0.34 -11.36 9.29
C ASN A 238 -0.70 -12.68 8.58
N CYS A 239 0.28 -13.44 8.05
CA CYS A 239 0.01 -14.56 7.14
C CYS A 239 -0.88 -15.66 7.73
N TYR A 240 -0.85 -15.85 9.05
CA TYR A 240 -1.68 -16.83 9.76
C TYR A 240 -3.01 -16.27 10.28
N THR A 241 -3.23 -14.98 10.11
CA THR A 241 -4.46 -14.28 10.55
C THR A 241 -5.36 -13.90 9.38
N LEU A 242 -4.77 -13.72 8.20
CA LEU A 242 -5.45 -13.49 6.93
C LEU A 242 -5.99 -14.82 6.40
N SER A 243 -7.16 -14.77 5.76
CA SER A 243 -7.62 -15.90 4.96
C SER A 243 -6.67 -16.11 3.77
N PRO A 244 -6.61 -17.30 3.16
CA PRO A 244 -5.76 -17.55 2.00
C PRO A 244 -6.12 -16.61 0.84
N THR A 245 -7.42 -16.30 0.68
CA THR A 245 -7.91 -15.35 -0.32
C THR A 245 -7.39 -13.94 -0.07
N ASP A 246 -7.44 -13.45 1.18
CA ASP A 246 -6.98 -12.10 1.53
C ASP A 246 -5.45 -11.98 1.41
N TYR A 247 -4.73 -13.02 1.85
CA TYR A 247 -3.28 -13.12 1.67
C TYR A 247 -2.92 -13.05 0.18
N CYS A 248 -3.65 -13.79 -0.66
CA CYS A 248 -3.46 -13.78 -2.10
C CYS A 248 -3.72 -12.39 -2.70
N ARG A 249 -4.79 -11.70 -2.29
CA ARG A 249 -5.11 -10.33 -2.73
C ARG A 249 -3.97 -9.35 -2.45
N PHE A 250 -3.31 -9.43 -1.29
CA PHE A 250 -2.14 -8.61 -0.99
C PHE A 250 -0.97 -8.87 -1.93
N GLN A 251 -0.67 -10.15 -2.22
CA GLN A 251 0.41 -10.51 -3.12
C GLN A 251 0.14 -9.96 -4.53
N ILE A 252 -1.09 -10.12 -5.02
CA ILE A 252 -1.48 -9.64 -6.35
C ILE A 252 -1.44 -8.12 -6.43
N ALA A 253 -1.96 -7.43 -5.41
CA ALA A 253 -1.90 -5.97 -5.34
C ALA A 253 -0.44 -5.48 -5.37
N ALA A 254 0.45 -6.15 -4.63
CA ALA A 254 1.86 -5.82 -4.62
C ALA A 254 2.54 -6.06 -5.97
N THR A 255 2.25 -7.17 -6.68
CA THR A 255 2.83 -7.45 -8.01
C THR A 255 2.28 -6.52 -9.09
N ARG A 256 1.02 -6.08 -8.98
CA ARG A 256 0.44 -5.08 -9.88
C ARG A 256 1.04 -3.69 -9.71
N LEU A 257 1.49 -3.34 -8.50
CA LEU A 257 2.30 -2.13 -8.28
C LEU A 257 3.74 -2.31 -8.77
N GLU A 258 4.40 -3.41 -8.39
CA GLU A 258 5.80 -3.71 -8.70
C GLU A 258 6.07 -5.23 -8.76
N ALA A 259 6.44 -5.70 -9.96
CA ALA A 259 6.74 -7.12 -10.21
C ALA A 259 8.21 -7.31 -10.62
N TYR A 260 8.98 -8.02 -9.79
CA TYR A 260 10.32 -8.51 -10.12
C TYR A 260 10.33 -10.03 -10.07
N ASP A 261 10.97 -10.64 -11.05
CA ASP A 261 11.20 -12.08 -11.02
C ASP A 261 12.38 -12.49 -10.12
N LYS A 262 12.70 -13.78 -10.11
CA LYS A 262 13.81 -14.35 -9.34
C LYS A 262 15.19 -13.80 -9.75
N LEU A 263 15.32 -13.31 -10.98
CA LEU A 263 16.54 -12.70 -11.52
C LEU A 263 16.57 -11.17 -11.36
N GLN A 264 15.62 -10.59 -10.62
CA GLN A 264 15.43 -9.15 -10.47
C GLN A 264 15.13 -8.42 -11.79
N THR A 265 14.58 -9.13 -12.77
CA THR A 265 14.08 -8.53 -14.01
C THR A 265 12.68 -8.00 -13.79
N LEU A 266 12.45 -6.74 -14.17
CA LEU A 266 11.14 -6.10 -14.06
C LEU A 266 10.15 -6.77 -15.03
N ARG A 267 8.95 -7.06 -14.51
CA ARG A 267 7.82 -7.58 -15.28
C ARG A 267 6.72 -6.51 -15.37
N GLN A 268 5.77 -6.74 -16.26
CA GLN A 268 4.63 -5.85 -16.46
C GLN A 268 3.90 -5.55 -15.14
N SER A 269 3.92 -4.28 -14.76
CA SER A 269 3.31 -3.70 -13.57
C SER A 269 3.13 -2.19 -13.76
N LEU A 270 2.44 -1.53 -12.82
CA LEU A 270 2.33 -0.07 -12.84
C LEU A 270 3.71 0.60 -12.79
N LYS A 271 4.68 0.04 -12.05
CA LYS A 271 6.06 0.57 -12.00
C LYS A 271 6.72 0.58 -13.38
N SER A 272 6.64 -0.51 -14.16
CA SER A 272 7.22 -0.52 -15.51
C SER A 272 6.59 0.55 -16.40
N ASP A 273 5.29 0.78 -16.25
CA ASP A 273 4.60 1.80 -17.03
C ASP A 273 5.04 3.23 -16.66
N ILE A 274 5.15 3.51 -15.36
CA ILE A 274 5.63 4.80 -14.83
C ILE A 274 7.04 5.11 -15.32
N VAL A 275 7.95 4.12 -15.31
CA VAL A 275 9.34 4.34 -15.75
C VAL A 275 9.37 4.66 -17.25
N PHE A 276 8.63 3.92 -18.07
CA PHE A 276 8.50 4.21 -19.50
C PHE A 276 7.94 5.62 -19.75
N LEU A 277 6.85 5.98 -19.07
CA LEU A 277 6.24 7.31 -19.19
C LEU A 277 7.16 8.43 -18.73
N LYS A 278 7.90 8.22 -17.65
CA LYS A 278 8.87 9.18 -17.13
C LYS A 278 9.93 9.46 -18.20
N TYR A 279 10.52 8.42 -18.78
CA TYR A 279 11.46 8.57 -19.88
C TYR A 279 10.86 9.32 -21.08
N LEU A 280 9.65 8.93 -21.49
CA LEU A 280 8.95 9.55 -22.61
C LEU A 280 8.69 11.05 -22.37
N ARG A 281 8.25 11.42 -21.16
CA ARG A 281 8.01 12.82 -20.76
C ARG A 281 9.31 13.61 -20.67
N GLU A 282 10.37 13.05 -20.11
CA GLU A 282 11.68 13.70 -20.02
C GLU A 282 12.29 13.94 -21.40
N TYR A 283 12.17 12.97 -22.31
CA TYR A 283 12.57 13.13 -23.70
C TYR A 283 11.76 14.24 -24.39
N CYS A 284 10.43 14.21 -24.30
CA CYS A 284 9.57 15.24 -24.88
C CYS A 284 9.89 16.63 -24.32
N ALA A 285 10.05 16.77 -23.00
CA ALA A 285 10.40 18.03 -22.35
C ALA A 285 11.76 18.56 -22.82
N LYS A 286 12.74 17.67 -23.01
CA LYS A 286 14.05 18.02 -23.56
C LYS A 286 13.92 18.57 -24.99
N CYS A 287 13.16 17.93 -25.86
CA CYS A 287 12.96 18.41 -27.24
C CYS A 287 12.20 19.75 -27.26
N LEU A 288 11.14 19.88 -26.45
CA LEU A 288 10.38 21.14 -26.31
C LEU A 288 11.25 22.29 -25.81
N SER A 289 12.22 22.03 -24.91
CA SER A 289 13.12 23.07 -24.39
C SER A 289 14.06 23.69 -25.44
N GLN A 290 14.22 23.04 -26.60
CA GLN A 290 15.06 23.53 -27.71
C GLN A 290 14.31 24.51 -28.64
N ILE A 291 12.99 24.63 -28.49
CA ILE A 291 12.16 25.57 -29.25
C ILE A 291 12.31 26.96 -28.62
N THR A 292 13.06 27.84 -29.29
CA THR A 292 13.49 29.16 -28.78
C THR A 292 12.48 30.28 -29.01
N THR A 293 11.31 30.00 -29.60
CA THR A 293 10.52 30.99 -30.35
C THR A 293 9.22 31.49 -29.70
N HIS A 294 8.98 31.27 -28.40
CA HIS A 294 7.72 31.72 -27.79
C HIS A 294 7.82 33.11 -27.14
N ALA A 295 7.37 34.12 -27.89
CA ALA A 295 6.94 35.39 -27.31
C ALA A 295 5.78 35.11 -26.32
N HIS A 296 5.81 35.74 -25.15
CA HIS A 296 4.75 35.71 -24.12
C HIS A 296 4.64 34.46 -23.22
N GLY A 297 5.68 33.61 -23.16
CA GLY A 297 5.78 32.55 -22.16
C GLY A 297 4.89 31.33 -22.41
N GLU A 298 4.22 31.24 -23.55
CA GLU A 298 3.47 30.04 -23.95
C GLU A 298 4.39 28.81 -24.04
N PHE A 299 3.89 27.65 -23.60
CA PHE A 299 4.63 26.39 -23.73
C PHE A 299 4.36 25.79 -25.12
N PRO A 300 5.39 25.29 -25.83
CA PRO A 300 5.23 24.68 -27.14
C PRO A 300 4.31 23.45 -27.08
N SER A 301 3.53 23.23 -28.14
CA SER A 301 2.84 21.96 -28.37
C SER A 301 3.79 20.91 -28.94
N THR A 302 3.50 19.63 -28.73
CA THR A 302 4.24 18.53 -29.38
C THR A 302 4.14 18.55 -30.91
N ASP A 303 3.15 19.25 -31.46
CA ASP A 303 3.03 19.49 -32.90
C ASP A 303 4.09 20.45 -33.47
N GLU A 304 4.78 21.21 -32.60
CA GLU A 304 5.83 22.17 -32.97
C GLU A 304 7.24 21.54 -32.92
N LEU A 305 7.34 20.29 -32.48
CA LEU A 305 8.60 19.53 -32.49
C LEU A 305 9.10 19.27 -33.92
N ALA A 306 10.41 19.08 -34.05
CA ALA A 306 10.99 18.59 -35.29
C ALA A 306 10.32 17.27 -35.70
N GLN A 307 10.13 17.06 -37.02
CA GLN A 307 9.44 15.88 -37.54
C GLN A 307 10.09 14.56 -37.10
N GLU A 308 11.41 14.56 -36.91
CA GLU A 308 12.15 13.40 -36.38
C GLU A 308 11.79 13.07 -34.94
N ASP A 309 11.78 14.07 -34.04
CA ASP A 309 11.39 13.91 -32.63
C ASP A 309 9.93 13.48 -32.50
N LYS A 310 9.03 14.10 -33.28
CA LYS A 310 7.61 13.75 -33.30
C LYS A 310 7.41 12.30 -33.72
N ARG A 311 8.07 11.86 -34.79
CA ARG A 311 8.02 10.46 -35.26
C ARG A 311 8.60 9.50 -34.23
N PHE A 312 9.67 9.88 -33.55
CA PHE A 312 10.29 9.05 -32.53
C PHE A 312 9.38 8.87 -31.30
N ILE A 313 8.77 9.94 -30.80
CA ILE A 313 7.80 9.89 -29.68
C ILE A 313 6.60 9.01 -30.04
N ILE A 314 6.01 9.22 -31.23
CA ILE A 314 4.88 8.41 -31.70
C ILE A 314 5.29 6.94 -31.84
N LYS A 315 6.48 6.67 -32.40
CA LYS A 315 7.00 5.32 -32.53
C LYS A 315 7.20 4.64 -31.18
N LEU A 316 7.76 5.32 -30.19
CA LEU A 316 7.92 4.77 -28.84
C LEU A 316 6.56 4.40 -28.22
N ILE A 317 5.54 5.24 -28.40
CA ILE A 317 4.18 4.95 -27.92
C ILE A 317 3.61 3.72 -28.64
N GLN A 318 3.73 3.64 -29.97
CA GLN A 318 3.21 2.50 -30.73
C GLN A 318 3.96 1.20 -30.40
N ASP A 319 5.28 1.23 -30.35
CA ASP A 319 6.11 0.08 -29.97
C ASP A 319 5.76 -0.40 -28.54
N ASN A 320 5.46 0.53 -27.60
CA ASN A 320 4.98 0.18 -26.26
C ASN A 320 3.60 -0.50 -26.29
N ILE A 321 2.66 0.03 -27.07
CA ILE A 321 1.32 -0.56 -27.23
C ILE A 321 1.41 -1.96 -27.85
N ASP A 322 2.23 -2.14 -28.88
CA ASP A 322 2.47 -3.45 -29.50
C ASP A 322 3.04 -4.46 -28.49
N ASN A 323 4.00 -4.04 -27.67
CA ASN A 323 4.54 -4.89 -26.61
C ASN A 323 3.45 -5.30 -25.60
N LEU A 324 2.58 -4.38 -25.19
CA LEU A 324 1.48 -4.69 -24.25
C LEU A 324 0.43 -5.62 -24.86
N PHE A 325 0.15 -5.49 -26.16
CA PHE A 325 -0.88 -6.27 -26.83
C PHE A 325 -0.41 -7.66 -27.23
N TRP A 326 0.81 -7.76 -27.76
CA TRP A 326 1.34 -8.98 -28.34
C TRP A 326 2.34 -9.71 -27.44
N GLY A 327 2.79 -9.08 -26.36
CA GLY A 327 3.79 -9.62 -25.45
C GLY A 327 5.20 -9.52 -26.05
N ASN A 328 6.18 -9.19 -25.21
CA ASN A 328 7.58 -9.08 -25.58
C ASN A 328 8.48 -9.28 -24.34
N PRO A 329 9.41 -10.26 -24.36
CA PRO A 329 10.36 -10.48 -23.26
C PRO A 329 11.37 -9.35 -23.07
N HIS A 330 11.60 -8.54 -24.11
CA HIS A 330 12.54 -7.43 -24.16
C HIS A 330 11.84 -6.12 -24.56
N ALA A 331 10.70 -5.84 -23.95
CA ALA A 331 9.99 -4.58 -24.15
C ALA A 331 10.86 -3.41 -23.65
N PHE A 332 10.98 -2.37 -24.48
CA PHE A 332 11.77 -1.19 -24.14
C PHE A 332 11.15 -0.46 -22.94
N LEU A 333 11.97 -0.15 -21.94
CA LEU A 333 11.58 0.63 -20.77
C LEU A 333 12.15 2.04 -20.85
N GLN A 334 13.47 2.13 -20.95
CA GLN A 334 14.28 3.33 -21.09
C GLN A 334 15.66 2.91 -21.65
N PRO A 335 16.58 3.84 -21.99
CA PRO A 335 17.91 3.46 -22.44
C PRO A 335 18.56 2.46 -21.49
N ASP A 336 19.14 1.39 -22.07
CA ASP A 336 19.81 0.30 -21.36
C ASP A 336 18.94 -0.52 -20.40
N ALA A 337 17.61 -0.37 -20.43
CA ALA A 337 16.69 -1.11 -19.58
C ALA A 337 15.47 -1.66 -20.35
N PHE A 338 15.12 -2.90 -20.02
CA PHE A 338 14.02 -3.62 -20.63
C PHE A 338 13.16 -4.30 -19.56
N PHE A 339 11.94 -4.65 -19.92
CA PHE A 339 11.04 -5.42 -19.08
C PHE A 339 10.30 -6.48 -19.92
N THR A 340 9.72 -7.47 -19.25
CA THR A 340 8.90 -8.47 -19.94
C THR A 340 7.42 -8.12 -19.82
N THR A 341 6.74 -8.16 -20.96
CA THR A 341 5.29 -7.98 -21.09
C THR A 341 4.59 -9.31 -21.40
N LEU A 342 3.40 -9.48 -20.84
CA LEU A 342 2.50 -10.60 -21.16
C LEU A 342 1.56 -10.20 -22.29
N ARG A 343 1.20 -11.15 -23.16
CA ARG A 343 0.28 -10.89 -24.27
C ARG A 343 -1.15 -10.67 -23.77
N PHE A 344 -1.70 -9.48 -24.02
CA PHE A 344 -3.09 -9.14 -23.69
C PHE A 344 -4.09 -9.59 -24.77
N LEU A 345 -3.78 -9.41 -26.06
CA LEU A 345 -4.70 -9.80 -27.13
C LEU A 345 -4.69 -11.32 -27.35
N PRO A 346 -5.83 -11.91 -27.77
CA PRO A 346 -5.86 -13.33 -28.11
C PRO A 346 -4.98 -13.64 -29.33
N ASP A 347 -4.39 -14.84 -29.36
CA ASP A 347 -3.84 -15.42 -30.59
C ASP A 347 -4.92 -16.06 -31.47
N ASP A 348 -4.49 -16.70 -32.57
CA ASP A 348 -5.35 -17.45 -33.48
C ASP A 348 -6.13 -18.59 -32.80
N GLN A 349 -5.74 -19.01 -31.60
CA GLN A 349 -6.44 -20.02 -30.79
C GLN A 349 -7.34 -19.38 -29.71
N ASN A 350 -7.56 -18.06 -29.78
CA ASN A 350 -8.29 -17.27 -28.78
C ASN A 350 -7.68 -17.30 -27.37
N ARG A 351 -6.36 -17.52 -27.24
CA ARG A 351 -5.66 -17.58 -25.96
C ARG A 351 -4.87 -16.29 -25.68
N SER A 352 -4.90 -15.82 -24.44
CA SER A 352 -4.06 -14.72 -23.93
C SER A 352 -3.23 -15.14 -22.73
N ASP A 353 -2.17 -14.37 -22.45
CA ASP A 353 -1.37 -14.52 -21.23
C ASP A 353 -1.95 -13.69 -20.09
N THR A 354 -2.61 -12.57 -20.38
CA THR A 354 -3.27 -11.71 -19.39
C THR A 354 -4.56 -11.15 -19.95
N ASP A 355 -5.54 -10.90 -19.07
CA ASP A 355 -6.78 -10.20 -19.42
C ASP A 355 -6.84 -8.78 -18.83
N GLU A 356 -5.71 -8.29 -18.32
CA GLU A 356 -5.59 -6.97 -17.72
C GLU A 356 -4.27 -6.28 -18.12
N ILE A 357 -4.37 -5.00 -18.46
CA ILE A 357 -3.24 -4.06 -18.57
C ILE A 357 -3.46 -2.95 -17.54
N VAL A 358 -2.43 -2.63 -16.75
CA VAL A 358 -2.45 -1.53 -15.76
C VAL A 358 -1.54 -0.41 -16.23
N LEU A 359 -2.07 0.81 -16.33
CA LEU A 359 -1.38 1.98 -16.87
C LEU A 359 -1.50 3.20 -15.94
N GLU A 360 -0.46 4.02 -15.89
CA GLU A 360 -0.56 5.40 -15.46
C GLU A 360 -1.28 6.20 -16.55
N GLY A 361 -2.31 6.93 -16.14
CA GLY A 361 -3.01 7.90 -16.96
C GLY A 361 -3.20 9.20 -16.21
N GLY A 362 -3.99 10.09 -16.78
CA GLY A 362 -4.31 11.37 -16.15
C GLY A 362 -4.92 12.34 -17.13
N ALA A 363 -5.88 13.12 -16.65
CA ALA A 363 -6.53 14.13 -17.46
C ALA A 363 -5.59 15.26 -17.89
N LYS A 364 -4.37 15.37 -17.34
CA LYS A 364 -3.40 16.44 -17.65
C LYS A 364 -1.99 16.06 -17.20
N SER A 365 -1.00 16.80 -17.68
CA SER A 365 0.37 16.73 -17.16
C SER A 365 0.43 16.98 -15.65
N ASN A 366 1.37 16.31 -14.99
CA ASN A 366 1.58 16.32 -13.53
C ASN A 366 0.42 15.78 -12.67
N HIS A 367 -0.66 15.25 -13.27
CA HIS A 367 -1.69 14.51 -12.54
C HIS A 367 -1.41 13.00 -12.65
N PHE A 368 -1.34 12.33 -11.50
CA PHE A 368 -1.18 10.88 -11.45
C PHE A 368 -2.53 10.22 -11.19
N SER A 369 -2.98 9.41 -12.13
CA SER A 369 -4.11 8.49 -11.97
C SER A 369 -3.76 7.14 -12.54
N ILE A 370 -4.50 6.12 -12.14
CA ILE A 370 -4.31 4.76 -12.62
C ILE A 370 -5.54 4.38 -13.41
N PHE A 371 -5.36 3.74 -14.55
CA PHE A 371 -6.46 3.07 -15.23
C PHE A 371 -6.04 1.68 -15.69
N ARG A 372 -7.04 0.84 -15.89
CA ARG A 372 -6.88 -0.51 -16.37
C ARG A 372 -7.73 -0.73 -17.60
N ILE A 373 -7.21 -1.53 -18.52
CA ILE A 373 -7.99 -2.11 -19.61
C ILE A 373 -8.13 -3.59 -19.29
N ILE A 374 -9.37 -4.05 -19.24
CA ILE A 374 -9.72 -5.44 -18.94
C ILE A 374 -10.50 -6.01 -20.11
N LYS A 375 -10.31 -7.29 -20.37
CA LYS A 375 -11.14 -8.05 -21.31
C LYS A 375 -11.83 -9.21 -20.61
N VAL A 376 -13.01 -9.58 -21.08
CA VAL A 376 -13.84 -10.63 -20.49
C VAL A 376 -14.31 -11.56 -21.60
N GLY A 377 -13.95 -12.84 -21.51
CA GLY A 377 -14.36 -13.83 -22.50
C GLY A 377 -15.87 -14.12 -22.42
N ILE A 378 -16.53 -14.15 -23.56
CA ILE A 378 -17.96 -14.49 -23.70
C ILE A 378 -18.08 -15.73 -24.59
N LEU A 379 -18.92 -16.68 -24.18
CA LEU A 379 -19.25 -17.88 -24.94
C LEU A 379 -20.32 -17.61 -26.00
N ALA A 380 -20.49 -18.52 -26.94
CA ALA A 380 -21.45 -18.34 -28.05
C ALA A 380 -22.92 -18.27 -27.58
N ASP A 381 -23.23 -18.81 -26.41
CA ASP A 381 -24.55 -18.73 -25.77
C ASP A 381 -24.73 -17.47 -24.90
N GLY A 382 -23.72 -16.60 -24.84
CA GLY A 382 -23.70 -15.36 -24.07
C GLY A 382 -23.27 -15.49 -22.61
N GLN A 383 -22.92 -16.70 -22.14
CA GLN A 383 -22.37 -16.87 -20.80
C GLN A 383 -20.93 -16.36 -20.71
N LEU A 384 -20.51 -15.99 -19.49
CA LEU A 384 -19.10 -15.67 -19.22
C LEU A 384 -18.25 -16.92 -19.39
N ALA A 385 -17.19 -16.82 -20.18
CA ALA A 385 -16.22 -17.89 -20.36
C ALA A 385 -15.45 -18.12 -19.05
N GLY A 386 -15.34 -19.38 -18.63
CA GLY A 386 -14.46 -19.81 -17.57
C GLY A 386 -12.99 -19.78 -17.99
N PRO A 387 -12.06 -20.07 -17.05
CA PRO A 387 -10.62 -20.01 -17.31
C PRO A 387 -10.12 -20.98 -18.38
N ASP A 388 -10.82 -22.09 -18.56
CA ASP A 388 -10.43 -23.19 -19.46
C ASP A 388 -11.32 -23.25 -20.71
N ASP A 389 -12.31 -22.35 -20.80
CA ASP A 389 -13.16 -22.25 -21.98
C ASP A 389 -12.46 -21.46 -23.09
N THR A 390 -12.86 -21.72 -24.33
CA THR A 390 -12.43 -20.91 -25.48
C THR A 390 -13.49 -19.85 -25.74
N PRO A 391 -13.18 -18.55 -25.58
CA PRO A 391 -14.15 -17.48 -25.80
C PRO A 391 -14.58 -17.40 -27.29
N HIS A 392 -15.86 -17.09 -27.51
CA HIS A 392 -16.39 -16.69 -28.81
C HIS A 392 -15.86 -15.30 -29.19
N HIS A 393 -15.95 -14.37 -28.25
CA HIS A 393 -15.39 -13.03 -28.34
C HIS A 393 -15.00 -12.52 -26.95
N PHE A 394 -14.46 -11.30 -26.89
CA PHE A 394 -14.15 -10.64 -25.63
C PHE A 394 -14.90 -9.32 -25.55
N ASP A 395 -15.56 -9.05 -24.44
CA ASP A 395 -15.99 -7.70 -24.08
C ASP A 395 -14.81 -6.95 -23.44
N TYR A 396 -14.70 -5.65 -23.67
CA TYR A 396 -13.62 -4.83 -23.13
C TYR A 396 -14.13 -3.73 -22.22
N PHE A 397 -13.38 -3.45 -21.16
CA PHE A 397 -13.74 -2.46 -20.15
C PHE A 397 -12.55 -1.60 -19.79
N LYS A 398 -12.81 -0.33 -19.48
CA LYS A 398 -11.85 0.57 -18.86
C LYS A 398 -12.27 0.83 -17.42
N ILE A 399 -11.33 0.64 -16.50
CA ILE A 399 -11.51 0.93 -15.08
C ILE A 399 -10.59 2.09 -14.71
N GLU A 400 -11.16 3.20 -14.27
CA GLU A 400 -10.43 4.38 -13.84
C GLU A 400 -10.37 4.46 -12.31
N ASN A 401 -9.17 4.61 -11.77
CA ASN A 401 -8.90 4.82 -10.35
C ASN A 401 -8.39 6.24 -10.12
N ASN A 402 -9.29 7.18 -9.78
CA ASN A 402 -8.96 8.61 -9.66
C ASN A 402 -9.87 9.33 -8.64
N LEU A 403 -9.29 9.85 -7.56
CA LEU A 403 -9.98 10.71 -6.58
C LEU A 403 -9.59 12.20 -6.70
N GLY A 404 -8.72 12.52 -7.67
CA GLY A 404 -8.14 13.85 -7.82
C GLY A 404 -8.85 14.72 -8.85
N SER A 405 -8.06 15.39 -9.69
CA SER A 405 -8.59 16.29 -10.71
C SER A 405 -9.46 15.52 -11.70
N LYS A 406 -10.60 16.14 -12.08
CA LYS A 406 -11.56 15.59 -13.05
C LYS A 406 -12.10 14.18 -12.70
N SER A 407 -12.16 13.82 -11.42
CA SER A 407 -12.87 12.59 -11.00
C SER A 407 -14.37 12.64 -11.35
N ARG A 408 -14.96 11.47 -11.54
CA ARG A 408 -16.37 11.28 -11.96
C ARG A 408 -17.31 11.31 -10.75
N GLY A 409 -18.58 11.66 -10.99
CA GLY A 409 -19.64 11.55 -9.96
C GLY A 409 -19.37 12.35 -8.68
N LYS A 410 -18.72 13.52 -8.82
CA LYS A 410 -18.41 14.41 -7.70
C LYS A 410 -19.67 14.88 -7.00
N ASN A 411 -19.64 14.83 -5.68
CA ASN A 411 -20.61 15.44 -4.80
C ASN A 411 -19.85 16.33 -3.81
N GLU A 412 -20.01 17.65 -3.97
CA GLU A 412 -19.32 18.66 -3.18
C GLU A 412 -19.83 18.77 -1.73
N GLU A 413 -21.09 18.40 -1.49
CA GLU A 413 -21.69 18.42 -0.14
C GLU A 413 -21.08 17.35 0.76
N THR A 414 -21.01 16.11 0.26
CA THR A 414 -20.41 14.98 0.98
C THR A 414 -18.90 14.87 0.76
N ARG A 415 -18.34 15.64 -0.18
CA ARG A 415 -16.94 15.60 -0.62
C ARG A 415 -16.52 14.20 -1.08
N THR A 416 -17.34 13.58 -1.90
CA THR A 416 -17.14 12.22 -2.43
C THR A 416 -17.17 12.20 -3.96
N CYS A 417 -16.57 11.18 -4.56
CA CYS A 417 -16.59 10.94 -6.01
C CYS A 417 -16.49 9.43 -6.30
N PHE A 418 -16.62 9.02 -7.56
CA PHE A 418 -16.25 7.65 -7.95
C PHE A 418 -14.74 7.50 -7.91
N GLY A 419 -14.26 6.78 -6.89
CA GLY A 419 -12.86 6.41 -6.77
C GLY A 419 -12.48 5.37 -7.81
N THR A 420 -13.35 4.38 -8.01
CA THR A 420 -13.29 3.40 -9.09
C THR A 420 -14.48 3.63 -10.01
N TYR A 421 -14.23 3.91 -11.29
CA TYR A 421 -15.26 4.15 -12.30
C TYR A 421 -15.07 3.23 -13.50
N ILE A 422 -16.12 2.53 -13.89
CA ILE A 422 -16.07 1.47 -14.91
C ILE A 422 -16.88 1.90 -16.13
N THR A 423 -16.29 1.64 -17.29
CA THR A 423 -16.90 1.87 -18.59
C THR A 423 -16.73 0.65 -19.49
N LYS A 424 -17.76 0.33 -20.28
CA LYS A 424 -17.69 -0.67 -21.34
C LYS A 424 -17.19 0.01 -22.61
N LEU A 425 -16.10 -0.50 -23.15
CA LEU A 425 -15.49 0.02 -24.37
C LEU A 425 -16.28 -0.47 -25.59
N VAL A 426 -16.40 0.41 -26.59
CA VAL A 426 -17.18 0.17 -27.81
C VAL A 426 -16.32 0.44 -29.05
N PRO A 427 -16.57 -0.22 -30.18
CA PRO A 427 -15.71 -0.11 -31.35
C PRO A 427 -15.82 1.25 -32.04
N PHE A 428 -14.67 1.86 -32.32
CA PHE A 428 -14.52 3.07 -33.12
C PHE A 428 -13.58 2.83 -34.30
N PHE A 429 -13.76 3.60 -35.37
CA PHE A 429 -12.79 3.70 -36.46
C PHE A 429 -12.54 5.16 -36.81
N GLN A 430 -11.35 5.45 -37.34
CA GLN A 430 -11.07 6.73 -37.98
C GLN A 430 -11.54 6.70 -39.43
N ASN A 431 -12.41 7.65 -39.79
CA ASN A 431 -12.84 7.83 -41.17
C ASN A 431 -11.71 8.43 -42.04
N THR A 432 -11.96 8.61 -43.33
CA THR A 432 -10.99 9.21 -44.27
C THR A 432 -10.58 10.65 -43.93
N GLN A 433 -11.38 11.34 -43.12
CA GLN A 433 -11.16 12.69 -42.62
C GLN A 433 -10.41 12.70 -41.28
N GLY A 434 -10.10 11.53 -40.71
CA GLY A 434 -9.41 11.38 -39.42
C GLY A 434 -10.32 11.53 -38.20
N GLU A 435 -11.65 11.56 -38.38
CA GLU A 435 -12.61 11.65 -37.29
C GLU A 435 -12.97 10.27 -36.74
N PHE A 436 -13.12 10.17 -35.43
CA PHE A 436 -13.55 8.95 -34.77
C PHE A 436 -15.07 8.77 -34.88
N VAL A 437 -15.48 7.67 -35.50
CA VAL A 437 -16.89 7.31 -35.69
C VAL A 437 -17.14 5.97 -35.02
N GLY A 438 -18.18 5.90 -34.18
CA GLY A 438 -18.60 4.66 -33.53
C GLY A 438 -19.21 3.69 -34.53
N LEU A 439 -18.90 2.40 -34.38
CA LEU A 439 -19.49 1.33 -35.18
C LEU A 439 -20.42 0.49 -34.31
N ASP A 440 -21.61 0.19 -34.81
CA ASP A 440 -22.52 -0.77 -34.20
C ASP A 440 -22.25 -2.16 -34.79
N ILE A 441 -21.34 -2.90 -34.16
CA ILE A 441 -20.95 -4.25 -34.60
C ILE A 441 -21.51 -5.24 -33.58
N ASP A 442 -22.43 -6.10 -34.01
CA ASP A 442 -22.87 -7.24 -33.20
C ASP A 442 -21.72 -8.26 -33.06
N PRO A 443 -21.15 -8.45 -31.85
CA PRO A 443 -20.05 -9.38 -31.64
C PRO A 443 -20.48 -10.86 -31.76
N PHE A 444 -21.77 -11.19 -31.68
CA PHE A 444 -22.26 -12.54 -31.90
C PHE A 444 -22.31 -12.90 -33.39
N ALA A 445 -22.79 -11.97 -34.22
CA ALA A 445 -22.79 -12.15 -35.68
C ALA A 445 -21.39 -12.06 -36.29
N HIS A 446 -20.54 -11.16 -35.79
CA HIS A 446 -19.25 -10.82 -36.41
C HIS A 446 -18.09 -10.73 -35.40
N PRO A 447 -17.76 -11.80 -34.64
CA PRO A 447 -16.80 -11.77 -33.53
C PRO A 447 -15.39 -11.32 -33.95
N ARG A 448 -14.89 -11.82 -35.08
CA ARG A 448 -13.54 -11.48 -35.59
C ARG A 448 -13.44 -10.02 -36.02
N PHE A 449 -14.47 -9.51 -36.68
CA PHE A 449 -14.50 -8.11 -37.11
C PHE A 449 -14.63 -7.18 -35.91
N TYR A 450 -15.48 -7.53 -34.95
CA TYR A 450 -15.58 -6.82 -33.67
C TYR A 450 -14.22 -6.72 -32.96
N GLN A 451 -13.52 -7.86 -32.78
CA GLN A 451 -12.20 -7.87 -32.12
C GLN A 451 -11.15 -7.04 -32.88
N LEU A 452 -11.12 -7.11 -34.22
CA LEU A 452 -10.20 -6.33 -35.04
C LEU A 452 -10.41 -4.81 -34.87
N ILE A 453 -11.67 -4.36 -34.81
CA ILE A 453 -11.97 -2.94 -34.61
C ILE A 453 -11.74 -2.53 -33.16
N MET A 454 -12.02 -3.42 -32.19
CA MET A 454 -11.70 -3.19 -30.79
C MET A 454 -10.20 -3.03 -30.58
N GLU A 455 -9.35 -3.83 -31.21
CA GLU A 455 -7.89 -3.64 -31.15
C GLU A 455 -7.52 -2.20 -31.54
N LYS A 456 -8.02 -1.69 -32.68
CA LYS A 456 -7.76 -0.32 -33.13
C LYS A 456 -8.22 0.71 -32.10
N THR A 457 -9.43 0.55 -31.58
CA THR A 457 -9.99 1.42 -30.54
C THR A 457 -9.10 1.46 -29.30
N LEU A 458 -8.59 0.31 -28.85
CA LEU A 458 -7.69 0.23 -27.70
C LEU A 458 -6.33 0.89 -27.98
N ARG A 459 -5.78 0.72 -29.20
CA ARG A 459 -4.54 1.42 -29.63
C ARG A 459 -4.70 2.93 -29.54
N ASP A 460 -5.81 3.44 -30.06
CA ASP A 460 -6.11 4.87 -30.08
C ASP A 460 -6.34 5.41 -28.67
N LEU A 461 -7.10 4.69 -27.83
CA LEU A 461 -7.34 5.07 -26.43
C LEU A 461 -6.02 5.20 -25.67
N ILE A 462 -5.16 4.17 -25.71
CA ILE A 462 -3.87 4.20 -25.00
C ILE A 462 -3.00 5.34 -25.55
N SER A 463 -2.91 5.48 -26.88
CA SER A 463 -2.12 6.54 -27.52
C SER A 463 -2.56 7.94 -27.05
N ILE A 464 -3.87 8.20 -27.04
CA ILE A 464 -4.44 9.48 -26.60
C ILE A 464 -4.18 9.72 -25.11
N GLU A 465 -4.33 8.69 -24.25
CA GLU A 465 -3.98 8.80 -22.82
C GLU A 465 -2.49 9.14 -22.64
N ARG A 466 -1.57 8.58 -23.43
CA ARG A 466 -0.13 8.94 -23.35
C ARG A 466 0.12 10.37 -23.79
N LEU A 467 -0.43 10.76 -24.93
CA LEU A 467 -0.23 12.09 -25.50
C LEU A 467 -0.77 13.18 -24.58
N LEU A 468 -1.93 12.96 -23.95
CA LEU A 468 -2.57 13.92 -23.05
C LEU A 468 -1.67 14.31 -21.87
N LEU A 469 -0.78 13.41 -21.44
CA LEU A 469 0.12 13.63 -20.30
C LEU A 469 1.25 14.62 -20.59
N PHE A 470 1.45 15.03 -21.85
CA PHE A 470 2.39 16.10 -22.20
C PHE A 470 1.80 17.50 -22.00
N TYR A 471 0.48 17.62 -21.90
CA TYR A 471 -0.22 18.91 -21.97
C TYR A 471 -0.80 19.32 -20.62
N ARG A 472 -0.65 20.60 -20.25
CA ARG A 472 -1.35 21.18 -19.09
C ARG A 472 -2.79 21.53 -19.51
N ALA A 473 -3.74 21.26 -18.62
CA ALA A 473 -5.13 21.67 -18.81
C ALA A 473 -5.24 23.20 -18.85
N PRO A 474 -6.18 23.77 -19.64
CA PRO A 474 -6.44 25.21 -19.63
C PRO A 474 -6.94 25.66 -18.25
N TYR A 475 -6.52 26.85 -17.83
CA TYR A 475 -6.99 27.42 -16.57
C TYR A 475 -8.52 27.64 -16.61
N PRO A 476 -9.28 27.19 -15.59
CA PRO A 476 -10.75 27.35 -15.56
C PRO A 476 -11.24 28.79 -15.31
N GLY A 477 -10.35 29.76 -15.06
CA GLY A 477 -10.67 31.19 -14.90
C GLY A 477 -9.96 32.09 -15.93
N PHE A 478 -10.00 33.41 -15.71
CA PHE A 478 -9.27 34.38 -16.54
C PHE A 478 -7.85 34.58 -16.03
N GLY A 479 -6.86 34.18 -16.84
CA GLY A 479 -5.46 34.55 -16.66
C GLY A 479 -4.70 33.77 -15.59
N ALA A 480 -3.91 32.79 -16.02
CA ALA A 480 -2.54 32.57 -15.53
C ALA A 480 -1.92 31.44 -16.33
N ASN A 481 -0.85 31.74 -17.07
CA ASN A 481 0.13 30.74 -17.44
C ASN A 481 0.99 30.48 -16.21
N ASN A 482 0.86 29.30 -15.60
CA ASN A 482 1.68 28.89 -14.45
C ASN A 482 2.12 27.44 -14.63
N GLY A 483 2.99 26.91 -13.77
CA GLY A 483 3.47 25.53 -13.90
C GLY A 483 2.40 24.42 -13.93
N THR A 484 1.12 24.73 -13.69
CA THR A 484 0.01 23.76 -13.60
C THR A 484 -1.06 23.91 -14.69
N TYR A 485 -1.26 25.11 -15.23
CA TYR A 485 -2.32 25.39 -16.20
C TYR A 485 -1.80 26.17 -17.40
N SER A 486 -2.36 25.86 -18.57
CA SER A 486 -2.11 26.55 -19.83
C SER A 486 -3.05 27.75 -20.03
N THR A 487 -2.64 28.69 -20.86
CA THR A 487 -3.49 29.82 -21.29
C THR A 487 -4.61 29.28 -22.19
N VAL A 488 -5.87 29.63 -21.93
CA VAL A 488 -7.06 29.06 -22.61
C VAL A 488 -6.99 29.08 -24.16
N LYS A 489 -6.36 30.09 -24.75
CA LYS A 489 -6.24 30.25 -26.21
C LYS A 489 -4.92 29.75 -26.81
N SER A 490 -4.00 29.21 -26.01
CA SER A 490 -2.73 28.71 -26.53
C SER A 490 -2.94 27.43 -27.34
N ARG A 491 -1.97 27.09 -28.19
CA ARG A 491 -1.95 25.83 -28.95
C ARG A 491 -2.00 24.61 -28.01
N GLU A 492 -1.21 24.64 -26.93
CA GLU A 492 -1.22 23.61 -25.88
C GLU A 492 -2.65 23.36 -25.33
N ALA A 493 -3.40 24.43 -25.04
CA ALA A 493 -4.76 24.32 -24.52
C ALA A 493 -5.72 23.70 -25.55
N GLN A 494 -5.62 24.09 -26.83
CA GLN A 494 -6.47 23.55 -27.90
C GLN A 494 -6.20 22.06 -28.12
N ASP A 495 -4.93 21.65 -28.14
CA ASP A 495 -4.56 20.24 -28.26
C ASP A 495 -5.00 19.42 -27.05
N TRP A 496 -4.85 19.98 -25.84
CA TRP A 496 -5.36 19.33 -24.64
C TRP A 496 -6.88 19.11 -24.73
N VAL A 497 -7.65 20.12 -25.15
CA VAL A 497 -9.12 20.01 -25.29
C VAL A 497 -9.48 18.94 -26.30
N ARG A 498 -8.82 18.93 -27.46
CA ARG A 498 -9.02 17.91 -28.51
C ARG A 498 -8.73 16.50 -27.98
N LEU A 499 -7.56 16.28 -27.39
CA LEU A 499 -7.17 14.97 -26.85
C LEU A 499 -8.08 14.53 -25.70
N PHE A 500 -8.49 15.45 -24.82
CA PHE A 500 -9.40 15.15 -23.72
C PHE A 500 -10.78 14.72 -24.25
N GLN A 501 -11.33 15.40 -25.26
CA GLN A 501 -12.60 14.99 -25.87
C GLN A 501 -12.51 13.61 -26.51
N LEU A 502 -11.40 13.31 -27.22
CA LEU A 502 -11.18 11.99 -27.80
C LEU A 502 -11.03 10.90 -26.74
N ARG A 503 -10.33 11.20 -25.63
CA ARG A 503 -10.23 10.32 -24.47
C ARG A 503 -11.62 10.00 -23.91
N GLU A 504 -12.46 11.00 -23.72
CA GLU A 504 -13.82 10.82 -23.19
C GLU A 504 -14.66 9.95 -24.12
N LEU A 505 -14.58 10.19 -25.44
CA LEU A 505 -15.27 9.40 -26.46
C LEU A 505 -14.82 7.93 -26.45
N LEU A 506 -13.50 7.69 -26.50
CA LEU A 506 -12.92 6.35 -26.57
C LEU A 506 -12.97 5.59 -25.24
N SER A 507 -13.25 6.28 -24.13
CA SER A 507 -13.45 5.63 -22.83
C SER A 507 -14.75 4.83 -22.78
N GLY A 508 -15.62 4.93 -23.78
CA GLY A 508 -16.82 4.10 -23.87
C GLY A 508 -17.97 4.59 -22.99
N ILE A 509 -18.88 3.68 -22.64
CA ILE A 509 -20.13 4.00 -21.95
C ILE A 509 -20.08 3.57 -20.47
N PRO A 510 -20.73 4.31 -19.54
CA PRO A 510 -20.80 3.93 -18.14
C PRO A 510 -21.32 2.50 -17.96
N TYR A 511 -20.71 1.72 -17.06
CA TYR A 511 -21.13 0.35 -16.76
C TYR A 511 -21.31 0.17 -15.25
N ASP A 512 -22.54 -0.17 -14.84
CA ASP A 512 -22.93 -0.17 -13.42
C ASP A 512 -22.81 -1.54 -12.74
N GLN A 513 -22.72 -2.62 -13.51
CA GLN A 513 -22.68 -3.97 -12.96
C GLN A 513 -21.25 -4.38 -12.59
N ALA A 514 -21.13 -5.34 -11.67
CA ALA A 514 -19.84 -5.94 -11.35
C ALA A 514 -19.33 -6.77 -12.53
N ILE A 515 -18.03 -6.66 -12.81
CA ILE A 515 -17.32 -7.42 -13.83
C ILE A 515 -16.52 -8.52 -13.15
N ARG A 516 -16.65 -9.75 -13.65
CA ARG A 516 -15.84 -10.90 -13.24
C ARG A 516 -14.88 -11.26 -14.36
N TYR A 517 -13.60 -11.42 -14.03
CA TYR A 517 -12.56 -11.75 -15.00
C TYR A 517 -11.39 -12.48 -14.35
N PHE A 518 -10.50 -13.05 -15.15
CA PHE A 518 -9.32 -13.77 -14.68
C PHE A 518 -8.06 -13.01 -15.01
N ILE A 519 -7.05 -13.09 -14.16
CA ILE A 519 -5.74 -12.54 -14.47
C ILE A 519 -4.66 -13.56 -14.13
N ARG A 520 -3.54 -13.50 -14.86
CA ARG A 520 -2.36 -14.30 -14.52
C ARG A 520 -1.35 -13.48 -13.74
N ASP A 521 -0.60 -14.15 -12.88
CA ASP A 521 0.51 -13.53 -12.18
C ASP A 521 1.60 -13.11 -13.19
N PRO A 522 2.11 -11.86 -13.13
CA PRO A 522 3.11 -11.38 -14.08
C PRO A 522 4.50 -11.99 -13.88
N ILE A 523 4.76 -12.60 -12.72
CA ILE A 523 6.01 -13.28 -12.37
C ILE A 523 5.90 -14.78 -12.66
N ASP A 524 4.77 -15.41 -12.31
CA ASP A 524 4.48 -16.82 -12.59
C ASP A 524 3.14 -17.00 -13.33
N PRO A 525 3.16 -16.98 -14.67
CA PRO A 525 1.94 -17.12 -15.47
C PRO A 525 1.21 -18.47 -15.32
N SER A 526 1.75 -19.45 -14.58
CA SER A 526 0.99 -20.65 -14.23
C SER A 526 -0.09 -20.39 -13.19
N ILE A 527 0.04 -19.31 -12.42
CA ILE A 527 -0.91 -18.91 -11.40
C ILE A 527 -1.99 -18.02 -12.01
N ARG A 528 -3.26 -18.41 -11.79
CA ARG A 528 -4.44 -17.66 -12.22
C ARG A 528 -5.22 -17.17 -11.01
N TYR A 529 -5.69 -15.93 -11.09
CA TYR A 529 -6.50 -15.29 -10.06
C TYR A 529 -7.84 -14.88 -10.64
N GLU A 530 -8.88 -15.04 -9.84
CA GLU A 530 -10.22 -14.53 -10.14
C GLU A 530 -10.39 -13.14 -9.53
N TYR A 531 -10.93 -12.22 -10.32
CA TYR A 531 -11.14 -10.83 -9.95
C TYR A 531 -12.57 -10.38 -10.17
N PHE A 532 -12.95 -9.42 -9.32
CA PHE A 532 -14.21 -8.70 -9.41
C PHE A 532 -13.92 -7.20 -9.36
N ALA A 533 -14.51 -6.46 -10.29
CA ALA A 533 -14.47 -5.00 -10.27
C ALA A 533 -15.87 -4.41 -10.35
N HIS A 534 -16.12 -3.35 -9.59
CA HIS A 534 -17.39 -2.62 -9.60
C HIS A 534 -17.10 -1.13 -9.31
N ASN A 535 -18.07 -0.26 -9.62
CA ASN A 535 -17.96 1.16 -9.25
C ASN A 535 -17.89 1.32 -7.72
N GLN A 536 -16.94 2.11 -7.25
CA GLN A 536 -16.74 2.36 -5.81
C GLN A 536 -16.58 3.86 -5.56
N ARG A 537 -17.26 4.37 -4.52
CA ARG A 537 -17.09 5.75 -4.07
C ARG A 537 -15.81 5.87 -3.24
N GLY A 538 -15.20 7.06 -3.28
CA GLY A 538 -14.12 7.45 -2.37
C GLY A 538 -14.18 8.94 -2.04
N TYR A 539 -13.40 9.34 -1.04
CA TYR A 539 -13.31 10.74 -0.63
C TYR A 539 -12.55 11.57 -1.68
N LEU A 540 -13.11 12.71 -2.04
CA LEU A 540 -12.49 13.65 -2.97
C LEU A 540 -11.17 14.16 -2.37
N GLN A 541 -10.12 14.24 -3.18
CA GLN A 541 -8.85 14.81 -2.75
C GLN A 541 -8.98 16.32 -2.52
N GLU A 542 -8.75 16.76 -1.27
CA GLU A 542 -8.77 18.18 -0.90
C GLU A 542 -7.36 18.75 -0.66
N GLY A 543 -6.34 18.07 -1.20
CA GLY A 543 -4.89 18.23 -0.93
C GLY A 543 -4.26 16.90 -0.52
N GLY A 544 -2.97 16.87 -0.21
CA GLY A 544 -2.20 15.63 -0.27
C GLY A 544 -1.77 15.35 -1.71
N SER A 545 -1.02 14.26 -1.93
CA SER A 545 -0.44 13.94 -3.24
C SER A 545 -1.36 13.11 -4.14
N CYS A 546 -1.51 13.42 -5.43
CA CYS A 546 -2.32 12.57 -6.34
C CYS A 546 -1.90 11.08 -6.34
N PRO A 547 -0.60 10.73 -6.29
CA PRO A 547 -0.12 9.37 -6.07
C PRO A 547 -0.80 8.58 -4.94
N ILE A 548 -0.96 9.17 -3.76
CA ILE A 548 -1.57 8.42 -2.64
C ILE A 548 -3.00 8.04 -2.97
N PHE A 549 -3.79 9.00 -3.40
CA PHE A 549 -5.21 8.81 -3.63
C PHE A 549 -5.49 7.83 -4.77
N SER A 550 -4.72 7.92 -5.85
CA SER A 550 -4.85 7.01 -6.98
C SER A 550 -4.42 5.59 -6.62
N ILE A 551 -3.33 5.42 -5.86
CA ILE A 551 -2.91 4.09 -5.37
C ILE A 551 -3.93 3.53 -4.36
N LYS A 552 -4.42 4.31 -3.39
CA LYS A 552 -5.47 3.86 -2.44
C LYS A 552 -6.71 3.36 -3.19
N SER A 553 -7.23 4.15 -4.13
CA SER A 553 -8.38 3.75 -4.97
C SER A 553 -8.09 2.49 -5.80
N PHE A 554 -6.91 2.41 -6.41
CA PHE A 554 -6.49 1.22 -7.14
C PHE A 554 -6.46 -0.02 -6.25
N LEU A 555 -5.92 0.08 -5.05
CA LEU A 555 -5.85 -0.99 -4.07
C LEU A 555 -7.23 -1.38 -3.54
N ASP A 556 -8.14 -0.43 -3.29
CA ASP A 556 -9.55 -0.72 -2.94
C ASP A 556 -10.22 -1.56 -4.03
N SER A 557 -9.95 -1.24 -5.31
CA SER A 557 -10.52 -1.94 -6.45
C SER A 557 -9.95 -3.34 -6.68
N ILE A 558 -8.84 -3.70 -6.00
CA ILE A 558 -8.17 -5.00 -6.11
C ILE A 558 -8.41 -5.86 -4.87
N MET A 559 -8.24 -5.27 -3.68
CA MET A 559 -8.29 -5.99 -2.40
C MET A 559 -9.67 -5.90 -1.73
N GLY A 560 -10.46 -4.89 -2.09
CA GLY A 560 -11.66 -4.49 -1.37
C GLY A 560 -11.35 -3.51 -0.23
N THR A 561 -12.31 -2.64 0.07
CA THR A 561 -12.19 -1.57 1.06
C THR A 561 -11.77 -2.06 2.44
N ASP A 562 -12.30 -3.20 2.89
CA ASP A 562 -12.03 -3.76 4.22
C ASP A 562 -10.53 -3.99 4.45
N ILE A 563 -9.93 -4.82 3.59
CA ILE A 563 -8.54 -5.23 3.74
C ILE A 563 -7.59 -4.07 3.44
N ASN A 564 -7.92 -3.23 2.45
CA ASN A 564 -7.13 -2.05 2.13
C ASN A 564 -7.16 -1.01 3.27
N SER A 565 -8.27 -0.89 3.99
CA SER A 565 -8.38 0.01 5.15
C SER A 565 -7.49 -0.46 6.31
N GLN A 566 -7.39 -1.78 6.54
CA GLN A 566 -6.47 -2.33 7.54
C GLN A 566 -5.00 -2.10 7.17
N HIS A 567 -4.66 -2.20 5.88
CA HIS A 567 -3.32 -1.91 5.38
C HIS A 567 -2.99 -0.41 5.44
N THR A 568 -3.93 0.45 5.07
CA THR A 568 -3.78 1.90 5.14
C THR A 568 -3.57 2.36 6.58
N ASN A 569 -4.36 1.83 7.52
CA ASN A 569 -4.18 2.09 8.95
C ASN A 569 -2.77 1.67 9.43
N PHE A 570 -2.30 0.49 9.02
CA PHE A 570 -0.95 0.04 9.32
C PHE A 570 0.12 0.97 8.73
N GLY A 571 -0.04 1.39 7.47
CA GLY A 571 0.86 2.31 6.79
C GLY A 571 0.87 3.73 7.39
N GLN A 572 -0.23 4.17 8.01
CA GLN A 572 -0.32 5.43 8.75
C GLN A 572 0.41 5.38 10.09
N GLN A 573 0.44 4.22 10.74
CA GLN A 573 1.04 4.02 12.07
C GLN A 573 2.52 3.63 12.01
N ASN A 574 2.99 3.09 10.88
CA ASN A 574 4.33 2.53 10.76
C ASN A 574 5.12 3.23 9.66
N ASP A 575 6.20 3.90 10.06
CA ASP A 575 7.29 4.31 9.18
C ASP A 575 8.24 3.13 8.91
N GLY A 576 9.41 3.39 8.29
CA GLY A 576 10.40 2.36 8.03
C GLY A 576 10.89 1.65 9.31
N SER A 577 11.04 2.38 10.42
CA SER A 577 11.44 1.80 11.71
C SER A 577 10.33 0.94 12.32
N GLY A 578 9.08 1.39 12.22
CA GLY A 578 7.90 0.62 12.62
C GLY A 578 7.78 -0.70 11.87
N LEU A 579 7.97 -0.68 10.55
CA LEU A 579 7.98 -1.87 9.69
C LEU A 579 9.08 -2.87 10.10
N ILE A 580 10.30 -2.38 10.38
CA ILE A 580 11.41 -3.20 10.89
C ILE A 580 11.03 -3.88 12.21
N TYR A 581 10.43 -3.12 13.13
CA TYR A 581 10.01 -3.63 14.42
C TYR A 581 8.94 -4.73 14.27
N ALA A 582 7.91 -4.49 13.45
CA ALA A 582 6.85 -5.45 13.17
C ALA A 582 7.40 -6.77 12.59
N LEU A 583 8.32 -6.69 11.63
CA LEU A 583 8.99 -7.86 11.05
C LEU A 583 9.83 -8.63 12.07
N ARG A 584 10.58 -7.94 12.95
CA ARG A 584 11.36 -8.59 14.01
C ARG A 584 10.46 -9.34 14.99
N LEU A 585 9.31 -8.76 15.36
CA LEU A 585 8.33 -9.43 16.20
C LEU A 585 7.75 -10.68 15.53
N ALA A 586 7.39 -10.59 14.24
CA ALA A 586 6.89 -11.73 13.47
C ALA A 586 7.96 -12.84 13.37
N LEU A 587 9.21 -12.47 13.06
CA LEU A 587 10.33 -13.40 12.98
C LEU A 587 10.59 -14.11 14.31
N SER A 588 10.51 -13.38 15.43
CA SER A 588 10.64 -13.98 16.76
C SER A 588 9.54 -15.01 17.03
N ARG A 589 8.28 -14.67 16.69
CA ARG A 589 7.14 -15.60 16.81
C ARG A 589 7.35 -16.88 15.99
N VAL A 590 7.73 -16.76 14.73
CA VAL A 590 8.01 -17.91 13.85
C VAL A 590 9.16 -18.77 14.38
N ARG A 591 10.25 -18.16 14.84
CA ARG A 591 11.39 -18.89 15.42
C ARG A 591 11.04 -19.63 16.69
N ASN A 592 10.29 -19.01 17.59
CA ASN A 592 9.82 -19.67 18.81
C ASN A 592 8.95 -20.87 18.44
N ARG A 593 8.06 -20.71 17.45
CA ARG A 593 7.22 -21.81 16.95
C ARG A 593 8.04 -22.95 16.31
N ILE A 594 9.09 -22.63 15.55
CA ILE A 594 10.04 -23.62 15.02
C ILE A 594 10.69 -24.40 16.16
N ILE A 595 11.18 -23.72 17.20
CA ILE A 595 11.81 -24.36 18.37
C ILE A 595 10.82 -25.29 19.09
N ASP A 596 9.57 -24.84 19.21
CA ASP A 596 8.51 -25.63 19.84
C ASP A 596 8.12 -26.86 19.01
N ILE A 597 8.18 -26.82 17.68
CA ILE A 597 7.84 -27.99 16.85
C ILE A 597 9.06 -28.91 16.64
N GLU A 598 10.23 -28.33 16.39
CA GLU A 598 11.45 -29.06 16.07
C GLU A 598 11.88 -29.92 17.26
N SER A 599 12.12 -31.21 17.02
CA SER A 599 12.53 -32.12 18.09
C SER A 599 13.89 -31.71 18.64
N LEU A 600 14.00 -31.60 19.96
CA LEU A 600 15.30 -31.36 20.60
C LEU A 600 16.14 -32.63 20.46
N LYS A 601 17.21 -32.54 19.68
CA LYS A 601 18.18 -33.64 19.49
C LYS A 601 19.48 -33.32 20.23
N ILE A 602 19.77 -34.08 21.28
CA ILE A 602 21.02 -33.99 22.06
C ILE A 602 21.92 -35.14 21.66
N LYS A 603 23.11 -34.87 21.14
CA LYS A 603 24.07 -35.89 20.69
C LYS A 603 25.25 -35.96 21.65
N GLY A 604 25.78 -37.17 21.88
CA GLY A 604 26.95 -37.40 22.72
C GLY A 604 27.48 -38.82 22.57
N ARG A 605 28.55 -39.15 23.30
CA ARG A 605 29.01 -40.56 23.36
C ARG A 605 27.92 -41.42 23.98
N ASN A 606 27.86 -42.70 23.61
CA ASN A 606 26.83 -43.60 24.10
C ASN A 606 26.64 -43.52 25.62
N GLN A 607 27.73 -43.63 26.39
CA GLN A 607 27.69 -43.62 27.84
C GLN A 607 27.16 -42.30 28.40
N GLU A 608 27.65 -41.16 27.90
CA GLU A 608 27.21 -39.82 28.30
C GLU A 608 25.71 -39.62 28.06
N VAL A 609 25.21 -40.10 26.92
CA VAL A 609 23.79 -40.00 26.56
C VAL A 609 22.92 -40.87 27.46
N TYR A 610 23.36 -42.09 27.79
CA TYR A 610 22.64 -42.95 28.73
C TYR A 610 22.62 -42.38 30.15
N ASP A 611 23.76 -41.86 30.62
CA ASP A 611 23.86 -41.22 31.94
C ASP A 611 22.97 -39.98 32.02
N LEU A 612 22.98 -39.13 30.99
CA LEU A 612 22.11 -37.95 30.90
C LEU A 612 20.62 -38.32 30.90
N VAL A 613 20.21 -39.38 30.18
CA VAL A 613 18.81 -39.84 30.22
C VAL A 613 18.43 -40.39 31.59
N ARG A 614 19.31 -41.18 32.23
CA ARG A 614 19.07 -41.70 33.57
C ARG A 614 18.88 -40.56 34.57
N ASP A 615 19.76 -39.58 34.53
CA ASP A 615 19.74 -38.46 35.47
C ASP A 615 18.55 -37.54 35.21
N PHE A 616 18.17 -37.35 33.94
CA PHE A 616 16.95 -36.63 33.59
C PHE A 616 15.67 -37.36 34.04
N LYS A 617 15.62 -38.69 33.90
CA LYS A 617 14.51 -39.50 34.45
C LYS A 617 14.39 -39.34 35.96
N ARG A 618 15.54 -39.31 36.65
CA ARG A 618 15.61 -39.08 38.10
C ARG A 618 15.12 -37.69 38.49
N TYR A 619 15.50 -36.66 37.74
CA TYR A 619 15.02 -35.29 37.91
C TYR A 619 13.49 -35.20 37.76
N LEU A 620 12.92 -35.93 36.81
CA LEU A 620 11.47 -35.98 36.60
C LEU A 620 10.72 -36.88 37.60
N GLY A 621 11.42 -37.68 38.41
CA GLY A 621 10.81 -38.63 39.35
C GLY A 621 10.14 -39.84 38.68
N VAL A 622 10.59 -40.25 37.48
CA VAL A 622 9.95 -41.30 36.68
C VAL A 622 10.89 -42.48 36.47
N SER A 623 10.41 -43.71 36.69
CA SER A 623 11.19 -44.95 36.52
C SER A 623 10.98 -45.66 35.17
N GLY A 624 9.99 -45.25 34.38
CA GLY A 624 9.57 -45.91 33.13
C GLY A 624 10.02 -45.24 31.83
N ASN A 625 9.38 -45.63 30.72
CA ASN A 625 9.47 -44.91 29.45
C ASN A 625 8.73 -43.58 29.55
N ILE A 626 9.30 -42.53 28.98
CA ILE A 626 8.72 -41.19 28.98
C ILE A 626 8.17 -40.93 27.58
N GLY A 627 6.86 -40.73 27.46
CA GLY A 627 6.22 -40.37 26.19
C GLY A 627 6.86 -39.10 25.61
N GLY A 628 7.24 -39.13 24.33
CA GLY A 628 7.90 -38.00 23.67
C GLY A 628 9.41 -37.86 23.94
N LEU A 629 10.03 -38.82 24.66
CA LEU A 629 11.48 -38.95 24.76
C LEU A 629 11.91 -40.29 24.16
N SER A 630 12.85 -40.25 23.21
CA SER A 630 13.40 -41.43 22.55
C SER A 630 14.91 -41.38 22.49
N LEU A 631 15.53 -42.55 22.58
CA LEU A 631 16.96 -42.74 22.34
C LEU A 631 17.14 -43.29 20.94
N GLY A 632 18.12 -42.77 20.22
CA GLY A 632 18.55 -43.32 18.94
C GLY A 632 20.05 -43.37 18.82
N ARG A 633 20.54 -44.12 17.84
CA ARG A 633 21.96 -44.32 17.59
C ARG A 633 22.33 -43.73 16.24
N ILE A 634 23.43 -42.98 16.17
CA ILE A 634 23.95 -42.42 14.91
C ILE A 634 24.97 -43.38 14.31
N ASP A 635 25.90 -43.86 15.14
CA ASP A 635 26.92 -44.83 14.76
C ASP A 635 27.33 -45.71 15.96
N ARG A 636 28.42 -46.48 15.84
CA ARG A 636 28.87 -47.38 16.91
C ARG A 636 29.20 -46.65 18.23
N GLN A 637 29.65 -45.39 18.19
CA GLN A 637 30.13 -44.64 19.36
C GLN A 637 29.22 -43.47 19.77
N VAL A 638 28.35 -43.00 18.87
CA VAL A 638 27.50 -41.82 19.06
C VAL A 638 26.03 -42.21 19.16
N SER A 639 25.39 -41.75 20.23
CA SER A 639 23.94 -41.85 20.46
C SER A 639 23.31 -40.46 20.54
N TYR A 640 21.99 -40.40 20.50
CA TYR A 640 21.24 -39.17 20.70
C TYR A 640 19.97 -39.39 21.53
N ILE A 641 19.62 -38.34 22.28
CA ILE A 641 18.31 -38.16 22.91
C ILE A 641 17.48 -37.31 21.96
N LYS A 642 16.27 -37.74 21.64
CA LYS A 642 15.28 -36.96 20.89
C LYS A 642 14.06 -36.72 21.77
N ILE A 643 13.81 -35.46 22.06
CA ILE A 643 12.65 -35.00 22.83
C ILE A 643 11.70 -34.28 21.88
N THR A 644 10.51 -34.85 21.68
CA THR A 644 9.46 -34.30 20.80
C THR A 644 8.39 -33.55 21.57
N ASP A 645 8.20 -33.84 22.86
CA ASP A 645 7.21 -33.17 23.70
C ASP A 645 7.74 -31.84 24.29
N ASN A 646 6.92 -30.80 24.26
CA ASN A 646 7.32 -29.44 24.63
C ASN A 646 7.47 -29.22 26.13
N VAL A 647 6.64 -29.88 26.94
CA VAL A 647 6.76 -29.83 28.39
C VAL A 647 8.08 -30.47 28.80
N LEU A 648 8.42 -31.60 28.19
CA LEU A 648 9.69 -32.30 28.38
C LEU A 648 10.89 -31.53 27.88
N LYS A 649 10.79 -30.80 26.75
CA LYS A 649 11.86 -29.88 26.33
C LYS A 649 12.10 -28.79 27.38
N GLY A 650 11.02 -28.19 27.91
CA GLY A 650 11.11 -27.19 28.99
C GLY A 650 11.83 -27.76 30.22
N LYS A 651 11.38 -28.92 30.70
CA LYS A 651 12.00 -29.64 31.81
C LYS A 651 13.46 -30.02 31.55
N TRP A 652 13.79 -30.37 30.31
CA TRP A 652 15.16 -30.65 29.91
C TRP A 652 16.07 -29.42 30.07
N TYR A 653 15.61 -28.24 29.65
CA TYR A 653 16.38 -27.01 29.82
C TYR A 653 16.56 -26.64 31.29
N GLU A 654 15.54 -26.82 32.13
CA GLU A 654 15.62 -26.65 33.59
C GLU A 654 16.67 -27.59 34.20
N PHE A 655 16.53 -28.90 33.94
CA PHE A 655 17.48 -29.93 34.36
C PHE A 655 18.92 -29.59 33.94
N PHE A 656 19.12 -29.21 32.68
CA PHE A 656 20.45 -28.96 32.15
C PHE A 656 21.09 -27.70 32.74
N ALA A 657 20.30 -26.65 33.04
CA ALA A 657 20.78 -25.47 33.73
C ALA A 657 21.29 -25.80 35.15
N GLU A 658 20.55 -26.63 35.88
CA GLU A 658 20.98 -27.14 37.19
C GLU A 658 22.22 -28.06 37.09
N TYR A 659 22.23 -28.95 36.09
CA TYR A 659 23.35 -29.85 35.82
C TYR A 659 24.64 -29.09 35.53
N GLN A 660 24.57 -28.02 34.73
CA GLN A 660 25.72 -27.15 34.45
C GLN A 660 26.21 -26.38 35.68
N GLN A 661 25.31 -25.96 36.58
CA GLN A 661 25.70 -25.30 37.82
C GLN A 661 26.41 -26.25 38.79
N LYS A 662 25.95 -27.51 38.88
CA LYS A 662 26.54 -28.56 39.73
C LYS A 662 27.88 -29.09 39.19
N HIS A 663 28.12 -28.97 37.87
CA HIS A 663 29.32 -29.47 37.20
C HIS A 663 30.21 -28.37 36.57
N LYS A 664 30.14 -27.13 37.06
CA LYS A 664 31.12 -26.10 36.68
C LYS A 664 32.53 -26.60 37.01
N PRO A 665 33.48 -26.60 36.04
CA PRO A 665 34.89 -26.76 36.37
C PRO A 665 35.28 -25.61 37.31
N SER A 666 36.02 -25.91 38.38
CA SER A 666 36.61 -24.85 39.19
C SER A 666 37.45 -23.94 38.28
N LEU A 667 37.09 -22.66 38.24
CA LEU A 667 37.89 -21.64 37.56
C LEU A 667 39.20 -21.48 38.35
N SER A 668 40.26 -22.15 37.91
CA SER A 668 41.63 -21.70 38.13
C SER A 668 42.23 -21.20 36.83
N SER A 669 42.66 -19.94 36.87
CA SER A 669 43.47 -19.18 35.89
C SER A 669 42.76 -18.42 34.77
N LYS A 670 43.27 -17.19 34.58
CA LYS A 670 42.79 -16.03 33.84
C LYS A 670 43.14 -16.13 32.32
N PRO A 671 42.76 -15.13 31.48
CA PRO A 671 42.34 -15.33 30.10
C PRO A 671 43.51 -15.33 29.10
N ASN A 672 43.36 -16.08 28.00
CA ASN A 672 44.17 -15.87 26.80
C ASN A 672 43.27 -15.46 25.62
N PHE A 673 43.45 -14.20 25.22
CA PHE A 673 43.13 -13.68 23.91
C PHE A 673 44.03 -14.41 22.88
N PHE A 674 43.46 -14.77 21.72
CA PHE A 674 44.04 -15.46 20.56
C PHE A 674 44.05 -17.01 20.52
N ALA A 675 43.15 -17.46 19.65
CA ALA A 675 43.05 -18.72 18.89
C ALA A 675 43.95 -19.92 19.30
N LYS A 676 43.30 -20.90 19.92
CA LYS A 676 43.54 -22.32 19.61
C LYS A 676 42.29 -22.88 18.91
N PRO A 677 42.45 -23.78 17.92
CA PRO A 677 41.31 -24.42 17.28
C PRO A 677 40.55 -25.24 18.33
N PRO A 678 39.21 -25.15 18.40
CA PRO A 678 38.48 -25.96 19.37
C PRO A 678 38.57 -27.44 18.94
N LEU A 679 39.28 -28.21 19.76
CA LEU A 679 39.14 -29.66 19.86
C LEU A 679 37.65 -30.02 19.94
N THR A 680 37.29 -31.05 19.19
CA THR A 680 36.02 -31.76 19.21
C THR A 680 35.66 -32.15 20.65
N GLY A 681 34.68 -31.44 21.22
CA GLY A 681 34.29 -31.63 22.61
C GLY A 681 33.52 -30.43 23.17
N SER A 682 32.55 -29.90 22.44
CA SER A 682 31.56 -29.01 23.02
C SER A 682 30.19 -29.35 22.43
N VAL A 683 29.26 -29.73 23.30
CA VAL A 683 27.85 -29.84 22.94
C VAL A 683 27.38 -28.43 22.59
N ARG A 684 27.25 -28.13 21.29
CA ARG A 684 26.55 -26.92 20.84
C ARG A 684 25.06 -27.11 21.09
N ILE A 685 24.58 -26.58 22.21
CA ILE A 685 23.16 -26.28 22.41
C ILE A 685 22.96 -24.84 21.96
N LEU A 686 22.09 -24.62 20.97
CA LEU A 686 21.61 -23.27 20.64
C LEU A 686 20.90 -22.72 21.90
N LYS A 687 21.51 -21.73 22.56
CA LYS A 687 20.84 -20.99 23.65
C LYS A 687 19.55 -20.37 23.10
N ARG A 688 18.46 -20.46 23.86
CA ARG A 688 17.31 -19.56 23.66
C ARG A 688 17.83 -18.11 23.72
N PRO A 689 17.48 -17.23 22.76
CA PRO A 689 17.56 -15.81 23.05
C PRO A 689 16.65 -15.54 24.26
N HIS A 690 17.18 -14.85 25.27
CA HIS A 690 16.34 -14.34 26.34
C HIS A 690 15.23 -13.49 25.71
N PRO A 691 13.95 -13.64 26.09
CA PRO A 691 13.00 -12.56 25.87
C PRO A 691 13.61 -11.33 26.55
N ALA A 692 13.83 -10.26 25.78
CA ALA A 692 14.30 -9.00 26.32
C ALA A 692 13.31 -8.58 27.40
N SER A 693 13.75 -8.64 28.67
CA SER A 693 13.02 -8.05 29.76
C SER A 693 12.94 -6.56 29.50
N HIS A 694 11.72 -6.07 29.31
CA HIS A 694 11.40 -4.66 29.39
C HIS A 694 11.95 -4.08 30.70
N ARG A 695 13.03 -3.31 30.60
CA ARG A 695 13.33 -2.19 31.47
C ARG A 695 13.69 -1.02 30.57
N GLY A 696 12.83 0.01 30.59
CA GLY A 696 13.21 1.32 30.08
C GLY A 696 14.34 1.83 30.97
N GLU A 697 15.47 2.16 30.37
CA GLU A 697 16.52 2.98 30.96
C GLU A 697 17.25 3.68 29.80
N ASP A 698 16.97 4.98 29.71
CA ASP A 698 17.84 6.09 29.31
C ASP A 698 18.71 5.96 28.05
N LEU A 699 18.14 6.47 26.95
CA LEU A 699 18.88 7.12 25.88
C LEU A 699 19.53 8.40 26.43
N ASN A 700 20.77 8.31 26.89
CA ASN A 700 21.70 9.44 26.82
C ASN A 700 23.15 8.99 26.80
N THR A 701 23.94 9.72 26.00
CA THR A 701 25.41 9.70 25.88
C THR A 701 26.09 8.53 25.17
N ALA A 702 26.36 8.70 23.88
CA ALA A 702 27.69 8.41 23.31
C ALA A 702 27.97 9.31 22.09
N LYS A 703 29.01 10.12 22.25
CA LYS A 703 29.55 11.11 21.31
C LYS A 703 30.01 10.45 19.99
N MET A 704 29.66 11.09 18.88
CA MET A 704 30.36 10.96 17.61
C MET A 704 31.83 11.40 17.77
N ARG A 705 32.74 10.54 17.30
CA ARG A 705 34.00 10.93 16.67
C ARG A 705 33.94 10.42 15.23
N LEU A 706 34.41 11.29 14.34
CA LEU A 706 34.36 11.30 12.87
C LEU A 706 33.05 11.83 12.31
#